data_AF-A0A177JPN4-F1
#
_entry.id   AF-A0A177JPN4-F1
#
_cell.length_a   1.000
_cell.length_b   1.000
_cell.length_c   1.000
_cell.angle_alpha   90.00
_cell.angle_beta   90.00
_cell.angle_gamma   90.00
#
_symmetry.space_group_name_H-M   'P 1'
#
loop_
_entity.id
_entity.type
_entity.pdbx_description
1 polymer ?
#
loop_
_entity_poly.entity_id
_entity_poly.type
_entity_poly.pdbx_seq_one_letter_code
_entity_poly.pdbx_strand_id
1 'polypeptide(L)'
;MWGEYGAPLSSYKPIPAGRTGALNSDTVTKTVIPILGPDAELKKEVLKASYAGTGAAEGQEGYKGQLKPFTVGLCENIEPPQIDTVYLVHQYHGYGPTEDVVAVYENALTLGPARHTVASYEQLIGLTAEQLPSGTWAKAPAVGMYRLGGQAIGKVTADVIGAMDNQRPLRKFGEIAVWMLREFAGVPLDMIDVDSADKLDRDFPHTWGNYLDSTDKPDTEGAVARSVGDFLRDASSQLAAYFYADENGIWRFGRNVASKAPVMLQQGRTTYPVVTNITQPAASPRAHKVRVGGRRCFSTHTDREISSALKDAVEEAVVGVGEKVDDVQDDVNDIRKNFRSLVLPALVEPLADLEATKLQYGAALIKASTALHKDNLVAIRALGTRIDENGNKVAEDLLQLTSRFDEKIEAGFLEVSRTIAGLDFAAVEDITLAIANYGETVSAAFTDERKLWVDADTAISESLEEFEARVGDAEGKISELERIIIDEGGDTALAERIEELGVKIEDETEAREAAIETVERAYIDADEVVAESVTTLSSSIFDETTGNSVMSIIKANAKTQVDDNGARAEQINAINTKLNPLNGASYEQNVKLISDINGLMSSQVTFKVQTEVNGTKVVGGLGIINQNGYVDTAFTTDAFSIWTPDGKVPLLTLDGTALRVNNAIMNNAVIDGAQINNASINTLKVAGGAISANQGADGVDTFVAANGSADFLTTGFMTIGDAVWGSGRVDVDFTIDATSAYDASCKIQLWLDYGSGFVLAKEKTFGITTDNGNTYSRTGGDISAIVTGSQVRVLCRVISGTFTPRSVARSQYIRDISMELIGMKR
;
A
#
# COMPACT_ATOMS: atom_id res chain seq x y z
N MET A 1 21.86 -8.23 51.99
CA MET A 1 23.15 -8.95 51.89
C MET A 1 22.90 -10.43 52.13
N TRP A 2 23.56 -11.31 51.38
CA TRP A 2 23.45 -12.75 51.46
C TRP A 2 24.83 -13.35 51.73
N GLY A 3 24.96 -14.16 52.77
CA GLY A 3 26.23 -14.73 53.20
C GLY A 3 26.05 -15.61 54.44
N GLU A 4 27.10 -16.33 54.80
CA GLU A 4 27.10 -17.21 55.98
C GLU A 4 27.19 -16.38 57.27
N TYR A 5 26.25 -16.62 58.20
CA TYR A 5 26.15 -15.86 59.45
C TYR A 5 27.47 -15.91 60.24
N GLY A 6 28.05 -14.73 60.51
CA GLY A 6 29.33 -14.60 61.22
C GLY A 6 30.59 -14.51 60.34
N ALA A 7 30.48 -14.68 59.02
CA ALA A 7 31.61 -14.48 58.10
C ALA A 7 31.97 -12.98 57.97
N PRO A 8 33.20 -12.64 57.50
CA PRO A 8 33.58 -11.24 57.25
C PRO A 8 32.62 -10.57 56.26
N LEU A 9 32.29 -9.30 56.46
CA LEU A 9 31.34 -8.56 55.60
C LEU A 9 31.76 -8.57 54.11
N SER A 10 33.06 -8.66 53.83
CA SER A 10 33.61 -8.81 52.48
C SER A 10 33.21 -10.10 51.76
N SER A 11 32.76 -11.12 52.50
CA SER A 11 32.28 -12.40 51.95
C SER A 11 30.77 -12.39 51.65
N TYR A 12 30.04 -11.37 52.11
CA TYR A 12 28.61 -11.25 51.86
C TYR A 12 28.36 -10.66 50.47
N LYS A 13 27.50 -11.32 49.69
CA LYS A 13 27.00 -10.79 48.42
C LYS A 13 25.94 -9.70 48.69
N PRO A 14 26.06 -8.50 48.11
CA PRO A 14 25.01 -7.50 48.20
C PRO A 14 23.77 -7.95 47.41
N ILE A 15 22.64 -8.14 48.10
CA ILE A 15 21.33 -8.44 47.51
C ILE A 15 20.25 -7.77 48.40
N PRO A 16 19.28 -7.04 47.83
CA PRO A 16 19.22 -6.56 46.44
C PRO A 16 20.21 -5.42 46.18
N ALA A 17 20.59 -5.21 44.92
CA ALA A 17 21.27 -3.98 44.51
C ALA A 17 20.35 -2.77 44.76
N GLY A 18 20.87 -1.71 45.38
CA GLY A 18 20.09 -0.53 45.73
C GLY A 18 20.96 0.61 46.23
N ARG A 19 20.40 1.82 46.24
CA ARG A 19 21.05 3.04 46.72
C ARG A 19 20.39 3.50 48.02
N THR A 20 21.13 4.22 48.85
CA THR A 20 20.55 4.95 49.98
C THR A 20 20.38 6.41 49.57
N GLY A 21 19.23 7.01 49.89
CA GLY A 21 19.05 8.45 49.72
C GLY A 21 19.63 9.24 50.89
N ALA A 22 19.50 10.56 50.83
CA ALA A 22 19.99 11.43 51.87
C ALA A 22 19.35 11.09 53.23
N LEU A 23 20.17 11.12 54.28
CA LEU A 23 19.74 10.98 55.65
C LEU A 23 18.92 12.20 56.04
N ASN A 24 17.64 12.00 56.38
CA ASN A 24 16.76 13.07 56.85
C ASN A 24 16.47 12.84 58.35
N SER A 25 16.85 13.80 59.18
CA SER A 25 16.56 13.81 60.62
C SER A 25 15.56 14.91 60.92
N ASP A 26 14.32 14.53 61.16
CA ASP A 26 13.23 15.46 61.50
C ASP A 26 13.25 15.81 63.01
N THR A 27 13.91 15.01 63.84
CA THR A 27 14.14 15.28 65.28
C THR A 27 15.35 14.48 65.80
N VAL A 28 15.86 14.86 66.98
CA VAL A 28 16.98 14.19 67.71
C VAL A 28 16.72 12.68 67.95
N THR A 29 15.49 12.22 67.77
CA THR A 29 15.04 10.84 68.06
C THR A 29 14.68 10.01 66.83
N LYS A 30 14.66 10.58 65.62
CA LYS A 30 14.28 9.85 64.40
C LYS A 30 15.13 10.24 63.20
N THR A 31 15.87 9.26 62.69
CA THR A 31 16.61 9.35 61.45
C THR A 31 15.96 8.44 60.41
N VAL A 32 15.62 9.00 59.24
CA VAL A 32 15.08 8.24 58.12
C VAL A 32 16.13 8.20 57.02
N ILE A 33 16.50 7.00 56.60
CA ILE A 33 17.34 6.75 55.41
C ILE A 33 16.47 5.99 54.42
N PRO A 34 16.05 6.62 53.31
CA PRO A 34 15.30 5.91 52.28
C PRO A 34 16.22 4.94 51.56
N ILE A 35 15.78 3.68 51.46
CA ILE A 35 16.44 2.66 50.64
C ILE A 35 15.70 2.63 49.30
N LEU A 36 16.43 2.85 48.22
CA LEU A 36 15.92 2.97 46.87
C LEU A 36 16.38 1.78 46.04
N GLY A 37 15.45 1.14 45.32
CA GLY A 37 15.78 0.12 44.33
C GLY A 37 16.38 0.73 43.04
N PRO A 38 16.82 -0.12 42.10
CA PRO A 38 17.38 0.32 40.81
C PRO A 38 16.45 1.26 40.03
N ASP A 39 15.13 1.08 40.15
CA ASP A 39 14.10 1.94 39.54
C ASP A 39 14.22 3.43 39.89
N ALA A 40 14.94 3.79 40.95
CA ALA A 40 15.18 5.20 41.27
C ALA A 40 16.00 5.92 40.18
N GLU A 41 16.83 5.21 39.42
CA GLU A 41 17.61 5.78 38.30
C GLU A 41 16.70 6.21 37.14
N LEU A 42 15.53 5.58 37.01
CA LEU A 42 14.57 5.86 35.97
C LEU A 42 13.72 7.11 36.21
N LYS A 43 13.79 7.71 37.40
CA LYS A 43 13.02 8.92 37.73
C LYS A 43 13.54 10.19 37.07
N LYS A 44 14.69 10.13 36.38
CA LYS A 44 15.24 11.26 35.63
C LYS A 44 14.32 11.65 34.49
N GLU A 45 14.25 12.94 34.20
CA GLU A 45 13.40 13.48 33.14
C GLU A 45 14.02 13.24 31.76
N VAL A 46 13.18 12.96 30.76
CA VAL A 46 13.60 12.87 29.36
C VAL A 46 13.87 14.27 28.80
N LEU A 47 12.94 15.20 29.01
CA LEU A 47 13.06 16.58 28.52
C LEU A 47 13.83 17.44 29.55
N LYS A 48 15.14 17.59 29.35
CA LYS A 48 16.04 18.35 30.26
C LYS A 48 16.50 19.70 29.74
N ALA A 49 16.32 19.98 28.45
CA ALA A 49 16.80 21.21 27.83
C ALA A 49 15.64 22.17 27.55
N SER A 50 15.82 23.45 27.87
CA SER A 50 14.87 24.52 27.55
C SER A 50 15.49 25.54 26.60
N TYR A 51 14.64 26.22 25.84
CA TYR A 51 15.05 27.37 25.02
C TYR A 51 15.49 28.56 25.88
N ALA A 52 16.60 29.20 25.51
CA ALA A 52 17.06 30.41 26.19
C ALA A 52 16.26 31.67 25.83
N GLY A 53 15.56 31.67 24.69
CA GLY A 53 14.75 32.80 24.21
C GLY A 53 15.57 33.99 23.71
N THR A 54 16.82 33.77 23.30
CA THR A 54 17.75 34.81 22.85
C THR A 54 17.67 35.12 21.35
N GLY A 55 16.72 34.50 20.64
CA GLY A 55 16.62 34.49 19.19
C GLY A 55 17.41 33.35 18.54
N ALA A 56 17.29 33.22 17.21
CA ALA A 56 17.98 32.24 16.39
C ALA A 56 17.72 30.78 16.82
N ALA A 57 18.76 29.94 16.91
CA ALA A 57 18.67 28.54 17.31
C ALA A 57 18.12 28.31 18.74
N GLU A 58 18.07 29.36 19.56
CA GLU A 58 17.55 29.32 20.94
C GLU A 58 16.11 29.86 21.05
N GLY A 59 15.45 30.09 19.92
CA GLY A 59 14.07 30.57 19.85
C GLY A 59 13.91 32.04 20.25
N GLN A 60 12.82 32.66 19.79
CA GLN A 60 12.45 34.03 20.19
C GLN A 60 12.07 34.12 21.68
N GLU A 61 11.91 35.33 22.23
CA GLU A 61 11.62 35.55 23.66
C GLU A 61 10.42 34.75 24.18
N GLY A 62 9.38 34.56 23.37
CA GLY A 62 8.19 33.76 23.71
C GLY A 62 8.46 32.26 23.94
N TYR A 63 9.59 31.73 23.46
CA TYR A 63 10.01 30.35 23.70
C TYR A 63 10.83 30.19 24.98
N LYS A 64 11.23 31.27 25.65
CA LYS A 64 12.09 31.21 26.83
C LYS A 64 11.51 30.28 27.92
N GLY A 65 12.29 29.29 28.33
CA GLY A 65 11.90 28.32 29.35
C GLY A 65 11.01 27.18 28.86
N GLN A 66 10.50 27.22 27.62
CA GLN A 66 9.84 26.08 27.00
C GLN A 66 10.85 24.96 26.74
N LEU A 67 10.42 23.70 26.90
CA LEU A 67 11.28 22.55 26.69
C LEU A 67 11.54 22.32 25.19
N LYS A 68 12.79 21.97 24.86
CA LYS A 68 13.16 21.60 23.49
C LYS A 68 12.59 20.22 23.15
N PRO A 69 12.10 20.00 21.93
CA PRO A 69 11.49 18.74 21.54
C PRO A 69 12.51 17.60 21.50
N PHE A 70 12.03 16.39 21.78
CA PHE A 70 12.79 15.15 21.76
C PHE A 70 12.12 14.15 20.84
N THR A 71 12.82 13.83 19.75
CA THR A 71 12.45 12.77 18.81
C THR A 71 13.41 11.59 18.93
N VAL A 72 12.90 10.36 19.00
CA VAL A 72 13.68 9.12 18.85
C VAL A 72 12.92 8.12 17.98
N GLY A 73 13.64 7.31 17.20
CA GLY A 73 12.99 6.40 16.25
C GLY A 73 12.38 7.13 15.05
N LEU A 74 11.54 6.41 14.31
CA LEU A 74 10.75 6.96 13.21
C LEU A 74 9.44 7.55 13.76
N CYS A 75 9.24 8.86 13.58
CA CYS A 75 8.01 9.55 13.97
C CYS A 75 7.38 10.21 12.75
N GLU A 76 6.10 9.96 12.55
CA GLU A 76 5.36 10.41 11.36
C GLU A 76 4.31 11.46 11.72
N ASN A 77 4.16 12.43 10.84
CA ASN A 77 3.19 13.52 10.98
C ASN A 77 3.33 14.24 12.33
N ILE A 78 4.57 14.49 12.79
CA ILE A 78 4.82 15.33 13.97
C ILE A 78 4.58 16.80 13.61
N GLU A 79 4.28 17.64 14.60
CA GLU A 79 4.10 19.08 14.44
C GLU A 79 5.20 19.81 15.22
N PRO A 80 6.35 20.12 14.59
CA PRO A 80 7.49 20.68 15.28
C PRO A 80 7.29 22.20 15.53
N PRO A 81 7.72 22.74 16.69
CA PRO A 81 7.62 24.17 16.96
C PRO A 81 8.47 25.01 15.99
N GLN A 82 7.89 26.12 15.50
CA GLN A 82 8.58 27.12 14.68
C GLN A 82 9.36 28.11 15.58
N ILE A 83 10.63 27.81 15.82
CA ILE A 83 11.48 28.57 16.75
C ILE A 83 11.94 29.94 16.19
N ASP A 84 12.04 30.06 14.87
CA ASP A 84 12.43 31.29 14.19
C ASP A 84 11.38 31.66 13.13
N THR A 85 10.61 32.70 13.40
CA THR A 85 9.54 33.22 12.52
C THR A 85 10.07 34.05 11.35
N VAL A 86 11.32 34.54 11.42
CA VAL A 86 11.93 35.35 10.36
C VAL A 86 12.45 34.44 9.25
N TYR A 87 13.13 33.36 9.63
CA TYR A 87 13.71 32.41 8.69
C TYR A 87 12.87 31.14 8.49
N LEU A 88 11.77 30.98 9.21
CA LEU A 88 10.83 29.85 9.13
C LEU A 88 11.48 28.52 9.49
N VAL A 89 12.28 28.54 10.56
CA VAL A 89 13.02 27.38 11.06
C VAL A 89 12.19 26.67 12.11
N HIS A 90 12.03 25.37 11.91
CA HIS A 90 11.32 24.45 12.79
C HIS A 90 12.32 23.49 13.42
N GLN A 91 12.15 23.21 14.71
CA GLN A 91 13.00 22.25 15.44
C GLN A 91 12.18 21.03 15.85
N TYR A 92 12.65 19.84 15.48
CA TYR A 92 12.03 18.57 15.88
C TYR A 92 12.86 17.81 16.92
N HIS A 93 14.14 18.12 17.07
CA HIS A 93 14.99 17.47 18.06
C HIS A 93 16.04 18.44 18.62
N GLY A 94 16.16 18.52 19.95
CA GLY A 94 17.06 19.45 20.66
C GLY A 94 18.22 18.80 21.42
N TYR A 95 18.44 17.49 21.30
CA TYR A 95 19.37 16.73 22.16
C TYR A 95 20.56 16.12 21.43
N GLY A 96 20.90 16.62 20.24
CA GLY A 96 22.05 16.18 19.46
C GLY A 96 21.72 15.92 17.99
N PRO A 97 22.57 15.18 17.27
CA PRO A 97 22.35 14.86 15.87
C PRO A 97 21.25 13.81 15.70
N THR A 98 20.52 13.94 14.61
CA THR A 98 19.45 13.03 14.17
C THR A 98 19.78 12.44 12.81
N GLU A 99 19.13 11.34 12.44
CA GLU A 99 19.42 10.68 11.17
C GLU A 99 18.93 11.51 9.99
N ASP A 100 17.63 11.80 9.92
CA ASP A 100 17.08 12.52 8.78
C ASP A 100 15.70 13.14 9.03
N VAL A 101 15.33 14.09 8.15
CA VAL A 101 13.93 14.50 7.90
C VAL A 101 13.50 13.85 6.59
N VAL A 102 12.54 12.94 6.66
CA VAL A 102 12.09 12.10 5.55
C VAL A 102 11.20 12.91 4.62
N ALA A 103 10.23 13.62 5.17
CA ALA A 103 9.30 14.45 4.43
C ALA A 103 8.80 15.60 5.29
N VAL A 104 8.45 16.71 4.64
CA VAL A 104 7.72 17.83 5.25
C VAL A 104 6.44 18.03 4.44
N TYR A 105 5.36 18.29 5.16
CA TYR A 105 4.03 18.47 4.62
C TYR A 105 3.47 19.82 5.03
N GLU A 106 2.71 20.40 4.12
CA GLU A 106 1.85 21.55 4.38
C GLU A 106 0.43 21.15 4.03
N ASN A 107 -0.50 21.28 4.98
CA ASN A 107 -1.90 20.88 4.81
C ASN A 107 -2.08 19.43 4.29
N ALA A 108 -1.32 18.50 4.88
CA ALA A 108 -1.22 17.09 4.49
C ALA A 108 -0.68 16.82 3.06
N LEU A 109 -0.25 17.85 2.33
CA LEU A 109 0.39 17.71 1.03
C LEU A 109 1.92 17.75 1.18
N THR A 110 2.64 16.79 0.57
CA THR A 110 4.10 16.77 0.65
C THR A 110 4.72 17.93 -0.13
N LEU A 111 5.73 18.58 0.47
CA LEU A 111 6.55 19.61 -0.18
C LEU A 111 7.65 19.01 -1.07
N GLY A 112 7.61 17.70 -1.34
CA GLY A 112 8.63 16.99 -2.10
C GLY A 112 9.94 16.77 -1.32
N PRO A 113 11.03 16.36 -2.00
CA PRO A 113 12.32 16.12 -1.36
C PRO A 113 12.98 17.42 -0.90
N ALA A 114 13.75 17.35 0.19
CA ALA A 114 14.55 18.47 0.66
C ALA A 114 15.52 18.95 -0.43
N ARG A 115 15.55 20.26 -0.68
CA ARG A 115 16.40 20.86 -1.70
C ARG A 115 17.88 20.92 -1.28
N HIS A 116 18.12 21.09 0.02
CA HIS A 116 19.46 21.14 0.61
C HIS A 116 19.49 20.38 1.93
N THR A 117 20.63 19.74 2.21
CA THR A 117 21.00 19.21 3.52
C THR A 117 22.23 19.96 4.01
N VAL A 118 22.13 20.62 5.16
CA VAL A 118 23.20 21.44 5.76
C VAL A 118 23.55 20.95 7.16
N ALA A 119 24.66 21.43 7.73
CA ALA A 119 25.19 20.92 8.99
C ALA A 119 24.86 21.77 10.22
N SER A 120 24.46 23.03 10.04
CA SER A 120 24.19 23.94 11.17
C SER A 120 23.02 24.88 10.92
N TYR A 121 22.56 25.52 12.00
CA TYR A 121 21.53 26.56 11.95
C TYR A 121 21.95 27.75 11.07
N GLU A 122 23.20 28.21 11.19
CA GLU A 122 23.75 29.33 10.43
C GLU A 122 23.72 29.05 8.92
N GLN A 123 23.99 27.80 8.54
CA GLN A 123 23.90 27.37 7.14
C GLN A 123 22.44 27.29 6.66
N LEU A 124 21.49 26.93 7.52
CA LEU A 124 20.06 26.95 7.16
C LEU A 124 19.60 28.37 6.84
N ILE A 125 19.91 29.34 7.71
CA ILE A 125 19.49 30.74 7.50
C ILE A 125 20.30 31.45 6.42
N GLY A 126 21.51 30.96 6.11
CA GLY A 126 22.35 31.47 5.03
C GLY A 126 21.87 31.12 3.61
N LEU A 127 20.92 30.19 3.46
CA LEU A 127 20.31 29.88 2.15
C LEU A 127 19.52 31.09 1.63
N THR A 128 19.82 31.51 0.39
CA THR A 128 19.13 32.62 -0.27
C THR A 128 17.73 32.21 -0.75
N ALA A 129 16.86 33.19 -1.02
CA ALA A 129 15.52 32.93 -1.57
C ALA A 129 15.55 32.23 -2.94
N GLU A 130 16.62 32.39 -3.72
CA GLU A 130 16.83 31.67 -4.98
C GLU A 130 17.21 30.20 -4.75
N GLN A 131 18.00 29.93 -3.71
CA GLN A 131 18.40 28.59 -3.30
C GLN A 131 17.27 27.83 -2.60
N LEU A 132 16.39 28.54 -1.90
CA LEU A 132 15.26 27.98 -1.17
C LEU A 132 13.98 28.79 -1.46
N PRO A 133 13.38 28.67 -2.65
CA PRO A 133 12.17 29.38 -3.01
C PRO A 133 10.93 28.82 -2.29
N SER A 134 9.84 29.59 -2.33
CA SER A 134 8.54 29.19 -1.76
C SER A 134 8.07 27.84 -2.30
N GLY A 135 7.46 27.03 -1.43
CA GLY A 135 7.05 25.66 -1.73
C GLY A 135 8.18 24.62 -1.66
N THR A 136 9.41 25.01 -1.30
CA THR A 136 10.53 24.08 -1.06
C THR A 136 11.04 24.17 0.37
N TRP A 137 11.86 23.21 0.78
CA TRP A 137 12.39 23.14 2.15
C TRP A 137 13.81 22.55 2.18
N ALA A 138 14.53 22.82 3.27
CA ALA A 138 15.89 22.36 3.52
C ALA A 138 16.02 21.81 4.94
N LYS A 139 16.95 20.87 5.15
CA LYS A 139 17.12 20.17 6.43
C LYS A 139 18.53 20.29 7.00
N ALA A 140 18.62 20.25 8.33
CA ALA A 140 19.87 20.16 9.07
C ALA A 140 19.78 19.08 10.17
N PRO A 141 19.91 17.79 9.80
CA PRO A 141 19.76 16.69 10.76
C PRO A 141 20.77 16.74 11.91
N ALA A 142 21.95 17.32 11.70
CA ALA A 142 22.99 17.48 12.72
C ALA A 142 22.56 18.35 13.92
N VAL A 143 21.58 19.24 13.73
CA VAL A 143 21.02 20.11 14.79
C VAL A 143 19.52 19.87 15.03
N GLY A 144 18.93 18.86 14.37
CA GLY A 144 17.52 18.49 14.54
C GLY A 144 16.52 19.55 14.07
N MET A 145 16.84 20.24 12.96
CA MET A 145 16.04 21.35 12.42
C MET A 145 15.78 21.23 10.92
N TYR A 146 14.74 21.90 10.44
CA TYR A 146 14.52 22.17 9.01
C TYR A 146 13.98 23.58 8.80
N ARG A 147 14.06 24.08 7.56
CA ARG A 147 13.67 25.42 7.16
C ARG A 147 12.73 25.37 5.96
N LEU A 148 11.66 26.16 5.99
CA LEU A 148 10.78 26.37 4.83
C LEU A 148 11.29 27.52 3.94
N GLY A 149 11.09 27.40 2.63
CA GLY A 149 11.43 28.42 1.64
C GLY A 149 10.43 29.56 1.48
N GLY A 150 9.27 29.45 2.13
CA GLY A 150 8.21 30.45 2.13
C GLY A 150 7.29 30.27 3.33
N GLN A 151 6.54 31.32 3.67
CA GLN A 151 5.58 31.32 4.77
C GLN A 151 4.53 30.22 4.53
N ALA A 152 4.36 29.34 5.51
CA ALA A 152 3.29 28.34 5.45
C ALA A 152 1.93 29.01 5.57
N ILE A 153 0.99 28.56 4.73
CA ILE A 153 -0.41 28.98 4.68
C ILE A 153 -1.23 28.23 5.74
N GLY A 154 -0.84 26.99 6.05
CA GLY A 154 -1.54 26.17 7.04
C GLY A 154 -0.64 25.26 7.85
N LYS A 155 -1.18 24.12 8.27
CA LYS A 155 -0.52 23.25 9.24
C LYS A 155 0.71 22.57 8.64
N VAL A 156 1.86 22.77 9.28
CA VAL A 156 3.13 22.15 8.89
C VAL A 156 3.36 20.91 9.72
N THR A 157 3.63 19.79 9.06
CA THR A 157 3.95 18.52 9.72
C THR A 157 5.17 17.88 9.06
N ALA A 158 5.86 16.99 9.78
CA ALA A 158 7.06 16.35 9.28
C ALA A 158 7.12 14.87 9.66
N ASP A 159 7.75 14.09 8.80
CA ASP A 159 8.21 12.74 9.09
C ASP A 159 9.70 12.79 9.35
N VAL A 160 10.12 12.31 10.52
CA VAL A 160 11.49 12.46 11.00
C VAL A 160 12.02 11.15 11.57
N ILE A 161 13.33 11.00 11.47
CA ILE A 161 14.06 9.96 12.17
C ILE A 161 14.95 10.62 13.21
N GLY A 162 14.66 10.35 14.48
CA GLY A 162 15.18 11.08 15.62
C GLY A 162 16.63 10.78 15.99
N ALA A 163 16.89 10.74 17.30
CA ALA A 163 18.21 10.66 17.88
C ALA A 163 19.10 9.54 17.31
N MET A 164 20.39 9.84 17.19
CA MET A 164 21.43 8.86 16.89
C MET A 164 22.31 8.58 18.11
N ASP A 165 22.76 7.33 18.24
CA ASP A 165 23.82 6.93 19.16
C ASP A 165 25.12 6.66 18.39
N ASN A 166 26.18 7.44 18.62
CA ASN A 166 27.47 7.28 17.94
C ASN A 166 27.34 7.15 16.41
N GLN A 167 26.56 8.06 15.79
CA GLN A 167 26.22 8.06 14.35
C GLN A 167 25.40 6.86 13.86
N ARG A 168 24.82 6.06 14.76
CA ARG A 168 23.88 4.99 14.42
C ARG A 168 22.45 5.45 14.72
N PRO A 169 21.52 5.33 13.76
CA PRO A 169 20.13 5.67 14.01
C PRO A 169 19.48 4.65 14.93
N LEU A 170 18.76 5.15 15.93
CA LEU A 170 18.01 4.33 16.87
C LEU A 170 16.62 4.09 16.27
N ARG A 171 16.37 2.90 15.71
CA ARG A 171 15.09 2.60 15.02
C ARG A 171 14.27 1.52 15.71
N LYS A 172 14.89 0.67 16.52
CA LYS A 172 14.23 -0.42 17.23
C LYS A 172 14.13 -0.14 18.72
N PHE A 173 13.15 -0.77 19.37
CA PHE A 173 12.86 -0.48 20.76
C PHE A 173 13.99 -0.89 21.72
N GLY A 174 14.58 -2.07 21.56
CA GLY A 174 15.70 -2.55 22.38
C GLY A 174 16.90 -1.60 22.30
N GLU A 175 17.32 -1.25 21.08
CA GLU A 175 18.32 -0.22 20.80
C GLU A 175 18.00 1.11 21.51
N ILE A 176 16.76 1.60 21.39
CA ILE A 176 16.29 2.84 22.05
C ILE A 176 16.33 2.71 23.57
N ALA A 177 15.89 1.58 24.12
CA ALA A 177 15.81 1.37 25.56
C ALA A 177 17.20 1.33 26.21
N VAL A 178 18.16 0.64 25.59
CA VAL A 178 19.55 0.62 26.04
C VAL A 178 20.13 2.04 26.05
N TRP A 179 19.90 2.80 24.98
CA TRP A 179 20.38 4.18 24.88
C TRP A 179 19.74 5.11 25.92
N MET A 180 18.42 5.01 26.14
CA MET A 180 17.71 5.80 27.16
C MET A 180 18.22 5.49 28.58
N LEU A 181 18.47 4.22 28.90
CA LEU A 181 19.04 3.84 30.19
C LEU A 181 20.46 4.40 30.37
N ARG A 182 21.29 4.32 29.34
CA ARG A 182 22.68 4.79 29.39
C ARG A 182 22.79 6.31 29.46
N GLU A 183 22.18 7.02 28.51
CA GLU A 183 22.38 8.47 28.33
C GLU A 183 21.48 9.33 29.23
N PHE A 184 20.23 8.91 29.47
CA PHE A 184 19.29 9.70 30.27
C PHE A 184 19.22 9.20 31.71
N ALA A 185 19.05 7.89 31.93
CA ALA A 185 19.02 7.35 33.29
C ALA A 185 20.43 7.30 33.94
N GLY A 186 21.50 7.31 33.15
CA GLY A 186 22.89 7.25 33.63
C GLY A 186 23.27 5.87 34.19
N VAL A 187 22.63 4.83 33.69
CA VAL A 187 22.88 3.43 34.04
C VAL A 187 24.16 2.97 33.31
N PRO A 188 25.17 2.46 34.03
CA PRO A 188 26.37 1.90 33.40
C PRO A 188 26.05 0.76 32.42
N LEU A 189 26.78 0.67 31.30
CA LEU A 189 26.48 -0.30 30.25
C LEU A 189 26.60 -1.76 30.71
N ASP A 190 27.48 -2.05 31.67
CA ASP A 190 27.65 -3.36 32.30
C ASP A 190 26.46 -3.76 33.22
N MET A 191 25.61 -2.79 33.57
CA MET A 191 24.36 -2.99 34.30
C MET A 191 23.14 -3.08 33.35
N ILE A 192 23.37 -3.29 32.05
CA ILE A 192 22.33 -3.45 31.03
C ILE A 192 22.60 -4.75 30.25
N ASP A 193 21.63 -5.67 30.23
CA ASP A 193 21.69 -6.91 29.44
C ASP A 193 21.36 -6.61 27.97
N VAL A 194 22.36 -6.12 27.23
CA VAL A 194 22.25 -5.77 25.80
C VAL A 194 21.82 -6.96 24.96
N ASP A 195 22.27 -8.17 25.29
CA ASP A 195 21.86 -9.40 24.59
C ASP A 195 20.35 -9.65 24.71
N SER A 196 19.74 -9.32 25.85
CA SER A 196 18.29 -9.41 26.03
C SER A 196 17.52 -8.34 25.26
N ALA A 197 18.10 -7.13 25.10
CA ALA A 197 17.55 -6.08 24.24
C ALA A 197 17.61 -6.50 22.75
N ASP A 198 18.75 -7.03 22.30
CA ASP A 198 18.91 -7.54 20.93
C ASP A 198 17.97 -8.72 20.63
N LYS A 199 17.71 -9.58 21.62
CA LYS A 199 16.70 -10.65 21.51
C LYS A 199 15.30 -10.06 21.32
N LEU A 200 14.95 -9.03 22.10
CA LEU A 200 13.66 -8.36 21.97
C LEU A 200 13.50 -7.73 20.58
N ASP A 201 14.55 -7.11 20.04
CA ASP A 201 14.54 -6.53 18.70
C ASP A 201 14.47 -7.57 17.58
N ARG A 202 15.01 -8.77 17.79
CA ARG A 202 14.78 -9.90 16.86
C ARG A 202 13.34 -10.41 16.90
N ASP A 203 12.74 -10.46 18.09
CA ASP A 203 11.35 -10.90 18.28
C ASP A 203 10.34 -9.84 17.81
N PHE A 204 10.74 -8.56 17.78
CA PHE A 204 9.97 -7.43 17.26
C PHE A 204 10.82 -6.61 16.27
N PRO A 205 10.91 -7.04 14.99
CA PRO A 205 11.78 -6.41 13.99
C PRO A 205 11.19 -5.13 13.37
N HIS A 206 10.16 -4.53 13.97
CA HIS A 206 9.50 -3.33 13.45
C HIS A 206 10.09 -2.07 14.05
N THR A 207 10.04 -0.98 13.28
CA THR A 207 10.47 0.33 13.75
C THR A 207 9.54 0.85 14.84
N TRP A 208 10.11 1.47 15.85
CA TRP A 208 9.37 2.18 16.90
C TRP A 208 9.94 3.58 17.05
N GLY A 209 9.12 4.54 17.43
CA GLY A 209 9.53 5.91 17.66
C GLY A 209 8.58 6.65 18.58
N ASN A 210 9.07 7.75 19.15
CA ASN A 210 8.28 8.65 19.98
C ASN A 210 8.78 10.08 19.85
N TYR A 211 7.82 11.00 19.89
CA TYR A 211 8.00 12.44 19.87
C TYR A 211 7.48 13.00 21.18
N LEU A 212 8.28 13.84 21.84
CA LEU A 212 7.89 14.58 23.02
C LEU A 212 8.22 16.06 22.84
N ASP A 213 7.33 16.94 23.26
CA ASP A 213 7.56 18.39 23.21
C ASP A 213 7.16 19.10 24.52
N SER A 214 7.05 20.42 24.48
CA SER A 214 6.67 21.21 25.65
C SER A 214 5.24 20.97 26.13
N THR A 215 4.33 20.48 25.27
CA THR A 215 2.94 20.17 25.59
C THR A 215 2.79 18.87 26.37
N ASP A 216 3.78 17.97 26.30
CA ASP A 216 3.83 16.75 27.10
C ASP A 216 4.17 17.01 28.57
N LYS A 217 4.52 18.25 28.95
CA LYS A 217 4.74 18.59 30.35
C LYS A 217 3.39 18.84 31.05
N PRO A 218 3.11 18.18 32.19
CA PRO A 218 1.91 18.47 32.97
C PRO A 218 1.90 19.92 33.47
N ASP A 219 0.74 20.58 33.44
CA ASP A 219 0.54 21.96 33.93
C ASP A 219 0.75 22.14 35.44
N THR A 220 0.99 21.05 36.17
CA THR A 220 1.19 21.09 37.62
C THR A 220 2.60 21.58 37.96
N GLU A 221 2.70 22.63 38.76
CA GLU A 221 3.98 23.19 39.21
C GLU A 221 4.80 22.12 39.97
N GLY A 222 6.03 21.87 39.49
CA GLY A 222 6.91 20.82 40.03
C GLY A 222 6.68 19.41 39.48
N ALA A 223 5.73 19.20 38.57
CA ALA A 223 5.55 17.92 37.89
C ALA A 223 6.63 17.70 36.80
N VAL A 224 7.14 16.47 36.78
CA VAL A 224 8.14 16.00 35.82
C VAL A 224 7.49 15.83 34.45
N ALA A 225 8.08 16.36 33.38
CA ALA A 225 7.52 16.29 32.03
C ALA A 225 7.26 14.83 31.60
N ARG A 226 8.29 13.98 31.72
CA ARG A 226 8.17 12.53 31.62
C ARG A 226 9.43 11.88 32.15
N SER A 227 9.31 10.88 33.03
CA SER A 227 10.47 10.13 33.50
C SER A 227 10.95 9.10 32.46
N VAL A 228 12.23 8.74 32.48
CA VAL A 228 12.77 7.66 31.64
C VAL A 228 12.01 6.35 31.88
N GLY A 229 11.63 6.08 33.13
CA GLY A 229 10.86 4.88 33.48
C GLY A 229 9.48 4.86 32.85
N ASP A 230 8.75 5.97 32.90
CA ASP A 230 7.41 6.05 32.32
C ASP A 230 7.46 6.06 30.78
N PHE A 231 8.51 6.66 30.21
CA PHE A 231 8.81 6.55 28.79
C PHE A 231 8.99 5.08 28.36
N LEU A 232 9.89 4.35 29.02
CA LEU A 232 10.18 2.96 28.68
C LEU A 232 9.01 2.02 28.99
N ARG A 233 8.23 2.27 30.05
CA ARG A 233 7.06 1.44 30.41
C ARG A 233 5.93 1.60 29.40
N ASP A 234 5.61 2.83 29.00
CA ASP A 234 4.61 3.08 27.95
C ASP A 234 5.05 2.43 26.63
N ALA A 235 6.29 2.68 26.21
CA ALA A 235 6.87 2.05 25.03
C ALA A 235 6.81 0.51 25.09
N SER A 236 7.17 -0.08 26.25
CA SER A 236 7.08 -1.53 26.48
C SER A 236 5.64 -2.03 26.38
N SER A 237 4.66 -1.26 26.88
CA SER A 237 3.24 -1.64 26.86
C SER A 237 2.69 -1.75 25.43
N GLN A 238 3.11 -0.85 24.54
CA GLN A 238 2.73 -0.85 23.12
C GLN A 238 3.25 -2.09 22.38
N LEU A 239 4.33 -2.68 22.87
CA LEU A 239 5.03 -3.81 22.26
C LEU A 239 4.69 -5.16 22.92
N ALA A 240 3.85 -5.13 23.96
CA ALA A 240 3.70 -6.24 24.92
C ALA A 240 5.08 -6.74 25.39
N ALA A 241 6.00 -5.83 25.68
CA ALA A 241 7.32 -6.07 26.23
C ALA A 241 7.37 -5.75 27.73
N TYR A 242 8.45 -6.17 28.38
CA TYR A 242 8.77 -5.79 29.75
C TYR A 242 10.25 -5.49 29.86
N PHE A 243 10.60 -4.66 30.85
CA PHE A 243 11.95 -4.47 31.31
C PHE A 243 11.96 -4.38 32.84
N TYR A 244 12.99 -4.92 33.48
CA TYR A 244 13.15 -4.89 34.93
C TYR A 244 14.62 -5.05 35.31
N ALA A 245 15.00 -4.57 36.48
CA ALA A 245 16.32 -4.85 37.05
C ALA A 245 16.30 -6.18 37.82
N ASP A 246 17.28 -7.06 37.55
CA ASP A 246 17.41 -8.34 38.26
C ASP A 246 17.98 -8.16 39.69
N GLU A 247 18.19 -9.26 40.40
CA GLU A 247 18.70 -9.26 41.78
C GLU A 247 20.07 -8.57 41.95
N ASN A 248 20.87 -8.51 40.87
CA ASN A 248 22.17 -7.84 40.84
C ASN A 248 22.06 -6.39 40.34
N GLY A 249 20.86 -5.92 39.99
CA GLY A 249 20.60 -4.59 39.44
C GLY A 249 20.80 -4.49 37.93
N ILE A 250 20.95 -5.62 37.21
CA ILE A 250 21.13 -5.62 35.75
C ILE A 250 19.76 -5.50 35.07
N TRP A 251 19.60 -4.50 34.21
CA TRP A 251 18.38 -4.29 33.45
C TRP A 251 18.23 -5.33 32.34
N ARG A 252 17.14 -6.08 32.37
CA ARG A 252 16.81 -7.13 31.40
C ARG A 252 15.53 -6.81 30.65
N PHE A 253 15.47 -7.25 29.41
CA PHE A 253 14.36 -7.04 28.49
C PHE A 253 13.74 -8.37 28.07
N GLY A 254 12.45 -8.34 27.72
CA GLY A 254 11.80 -9.49 27.13
C GLY A 254 10.38 -9.18 26.66
N ARG A 255 9.75 -10.16 26.02
CA ARG A 255 8.40 -10.04 25.50
C ARG A 255 7.42 -10.81 26.36
N ASN A 256 6.28 -10.19 26.64
CA ASN A 256 5.13 -10.80 27.33
C ASN A 256 4.28 -11.66 26.38
N VAL A 257 4.91 -12.28 25.37
CA VAL A 257 4.28 -13.19 24.42
C VAL A 257 5.10 -14.48 24.42
N ALA A 258 4.48 -15.58 24.81
CA ALA A 258 5.14 -16.87 24.87
C ALA A 258 5.50 -17.36 23.45
N SER A 259 6.79 -17.38 23.13
CA SER A 259 7.34 -17.95 21.89
C SER A 259 7.68 -19.45 22.01
N LYS A 260 7.61 -20.00 23.22
CA LYS A 260 7.86 -21.43 23.47
C LYS A 260 6.62 -22.26 23.19
N ALA A 261 6.83 -23.48 22.70
CA ALA A 261 5.77 -24.48 22.61
C ALA A 261 5.09 -24.61 23.98
N PRO A 262 3.76 -24.48 24.07
CA PRO A 262 3.06 -24.62 25.34
C PRO A 262 3.39 -25.99 25.92
N VAL A 263 4.01 -25.99 27.10
CA VAL A 263 4.28 -27.22 27.83
C VAL A 263 3.03 -27.57 28.62
N MET A 264 2.58 -28.81 28.51
CA MET A 264 1.50 -29.32 29.36
C MET A 264 1.93 -29.18 30.83
N LEU A 265 1.22 -28.34 31.58
CA LEU A 265 1.38 -28.22 33.02
C LEU A 265 0.92 -29.53 33.66
N GLN A 266 1.85 -30.34 34.15
CA GLN A 266 1.52 -31.64 34.73
C GLN A 266 1.11 -31.47 36.19
N GLN A 267 -0.04 -32.04 36.56
CA GLN A 267 -0.56 -32.04 37.94
C GLN A 267 0.42 -32.65 38.96
N GLY A 268 1.37 -33.47 38.51
CA GLY A 268 2.40 -34.11 39.32
C GLY A 268 3.54 -33.21 39.81
N ARG A 269 3.50 -31.89 39.59
CA ARG A 269 4.57 -30.93 39.98
C ARG A 269 5.94 -31.19 39.35
N THR A 270 5.98 -31.96 38.27
CA THR A 270 7.20 -32.38 37.55
C THR A 270 7.68 -31.34 36.53
N THR A 271 6.86 -30.32 36.24
CA THR A 271 7.15 -29.25 35.27
C THR A 271 7.43 -27.94 35.98
N TYR A 272 8.48 -27.23 35.57
CA TYR A 272 8.83 -25.90 36.09
C TYR A 272 8.33 -24.79 35.15
N PRO A 273 7.74 -23.70 35.67
CA PRO A 273 7.50 -23.42 37.09
C PRO A 273 6.42 -24.33 37.71
N VAL A 274 6.62 -24.68 38.98
CA VAL A 274 5.70 -25.56 39.75
C VAL A 274 4.36 -24.86 39.90
N VAL A 275 3.30 -25.48 39.38
CA VAL A 275 1.94 -24.94 39.48
C VAL A 275 1.40 -25.15 40.90
N THR A 276 1.18 -24.06 41.62
CA THR A 276 0.65 -24.06 43.00
C THR A 276 -0.87 -23.95 43.03
N ASN A 277 -1.48 -23.22 42.08
CA ASN A 277 -2.92 -23.10 41.91
C ASN A 277 -3.29 -22.79 40.45
N ILE A 278 -4.46 -23.23 39.99
CA ILE A 278 -5.00 -22.93 38.66
C ILE A 278 -6.36 -22.26 38.83
N THR A 279 -6.47 -21.01 38.40
CA THR A 279 -7.74 -20.29 38.33
C THR A 279 -7.98 -19.88 36.89
N GLN A 280 -9.07 -20.35 36.30
CA GLN A 280 -9.54 -19.91 35.00
C GLN A 280 -10.58 -18.80 35.22
N PRO A 281 -10.23 -17.51 35.02
CA PRO A 281 -11.23 -16.46 34.98
C PRO A 281 -12.19 -16.72 33.82
N ALA A 282 -13.43 -16.22 33.91
CA ALA A 282 -14.42 -16.34 32.84
C ALA A 282 -13.80 -15.84 31.53
N ALA A 283 -13.56 -16.76 30.59
CA ALA A 283 -12.93 -16.42 29.33
C ALA A 283 -13.95 -15.68 28.46
N SER A 284 -13.67 -14.41 28.16
CA SER A 284 -14.36 -13.71 27.09
C SER A 284 -14.21 -14.54 25.80
N PRO A 285 -15.26 -14.63 24.95
CA PRO A 285 -15.20 -15.42 23.71
C PRO A 285 -13.93 -15.11 22.93
N ARG A 286 -13.37 -16.14 22.27
CA ARG A 286 -12.14 -16.02 21.47
C ARG A 286 -12.35 -14.93 20.41
N ALA A 287 -11.78 -13.75 20.65
CA ALA A 287 -11.36 -12.89 19.56
C ALA A 287 -10.40 -13.76 18.74
N HIS A 288 -10.83 -14.18 17.54
CA HIS A 288 -9.91 -14.56 16.48
C HIS A 288 -8.81 -13.49 16.47
N LYS A 289 -7.53 -13.90 16.46
CA LYS A 289 -6.39 -12.99 16.62
C LYS A 289 -6.40 -11.95 15.49
N VAL A 290 -7.15 -10.87 15.65
CA VAL A 290 -7.10 -9.72 14.75
C VAL A 290 -5.78 -9.04 15.08
N ARG A 291 -4.82 -9.14 14.17
CA ARG A 291 -3.65 -8.27 14.17
C ARG A 291 -4.08 -6.99 13.48
N VAL A 292 -4.40 -5.97 14.27
CA VAL A 292 -4.53 -4.61 13.75
C VAL A 292 -3.13 -4.00 13.76
N GLY A 293 -2.54 -3.85 12.58
CA GLY A 293 -1.32 -3.08 12.40
C GLY A 293 -1.70 -1.63 12.11
N GLY A 294 -1.05 -0.69 12.78
CA GLY A 294 -1.23 0.74 12.53
C GLY A 294 0.11 1.45 12.66
N ARG A 295 0.33 2.48 11.85
CA ARG A 295 1.42 3.44 12.05
C ARG A 295 0.88 4.56 12.92
N ARG A 296 1.65 5.00 13.93
CA ARG A 296 1.21 6.08 14.82
C ARG A 296 1.35 7.41 14.08
N CYS A 297 0.25 8.11 13.95
CA CYS A 297 0.20 9.50 13.52
C CYS A 297 0.34 10.39 14.75
N PHE A 298 1.34 11.27 14.81
CA PHE A 298 1.62 12.06 16.02
C PHE A 298 0.76 13.33 16.13
N SER A 299 0.26 13.84 15.01
CA SER A 299 -0.72 14.92 14.98
C SER A 299 -1.96 14.51 14.19
N THR A 300 -3.08 15.17 14.46
CA THR A 300 -4.31 15.04 13.68
C THR A 300 -4.53 16.27 12.81
N HIS A 301 -5.11 16.07 11.63
CA HIS A 301 -5.57 17.12 10.74
C HIS A 301 -7.10 17.20 10.81
N THR A 302 -7.63 18.42 10.93
CA THR A 302 -9.04 18.74 10.72
C THR A 302 -9.32 18.93 9.23
N ASP A 303 -10.58 18.84 8.81
CA ASP A 303 -10.92 19.00 7.38
C ASP A 303 -10.43 20.34 6.81
N ARG A 304 -10.41 21.41 7.60
CA ARG A 304 -9.91 22.73 7.14
C ARG A 304 -8.40 22.77 6.92
N GLU A 305 -7.66 21.86 7.55
CA GLU A 305 -6.21 21.75 7.44
C GLU A 305 -5.78 20.82 6.29
N ILE A 306 -6.72 20.17 5.61
CA ILE A 306 -6.42 19.33 4.44
C ILE A 306 -6.49 20.18 3.16
N SER A 307 -5.45 20.10 2.33
CA SER A 307 -5.38 20.79 1.04
C SER A 307 -6.60 20.50 0.16
N SER A 308 -7.16 21.54 -0.49
CA SER A 308 -8.30 21.38 -1.40
C SER A 308 -7.97 20.45 -2.56
N ALA A 309 -6.75 20.51 -3.12
CA ALA A 309 -6.33 19.59 -4.19
C ALA A 309 -6.36 18.12 -3.75
N LEU A 310 -6.08 17.84 -2.47
CA LEU A 310 -6.18 16.49 -1.93
C LEU A 310 -7.64 16.09 -1.71
N LYS A 311 -8.50 17.02 -1.29
CA LYS A 311 -9.94 16.79 -1.18
C LYS A 311 -10.57 16.52 -2.55
N ASP A 312 -10.25 17.33 -3.55
CA ASP A 312 -10.74 17.19 -4.92
C ASP A 312 -10.33 15.82 -5.50
N ALA A 313 -9.08 15.39 -5.28
CA ALA A 313 -8.61 14.07 -5.70
C ALA A 313 -9.30 12.91 -4.95
N VAL A 314 -9.61 13.10 -3.66
CA VAL A 314 -10.38 12.11 -2.88
C VAL A 314 -11.84 12.08 -3.35
N GLU A 315 -12.45 13.23 -3.62
CA GLU A 315 -13.80 13.34 -4.15
C GLU A 315 -13.89 12.71 -5.54
N GLU A 316 -12.94 12.96 -6.44
CA GLU A 316 -12.84 12.31 -7.75
C GLU A 316 -12.74 10.78 -7.61
N ALA A 317 -11.92 10.29 -6.67
CA ALA A 317 -11.82 8.86 -6.39
C ALA A 317 -13.13 8.26 -5.81
N VAL A 318 -13.83 9.01 -4.95
CA VAL A 318 -15.12 8.60 -4.36
C VAL A 318 -16.23 8.61 -5.42
N VAL A 319 -16.27 9.63 -6.29
CA VAL A 319 -17.21 9.72 -7.41
C VAL A 319 -16.99 8.56 -8.38
N GLY A 320 -15.74 8.24 -8.74
CA GLY A 320 -15.44 7.09 -9.61
C GLY A 320 -15.81 5.72 -9.01
N VAL A 321 -15.87 5.60 -7.66
CA VAL A 321 -16.44 4.42 -7.00
C VAL A 321 -17.97 4.45 -7.04
N GLY A 322 -18.58 5.62 -6.85
CA GLY A 322 -20.03 5.83 -6.99
C GLY A 322 -20.55 5.43 -8.37
N GLU A 323 -19.90 5.90 -9.44
CA GLU A 323 -20.25 5.57 -10.83
C GLU A 323 -20.23 4.05 -11.08
N LYS A 324 -19.23 3.33 -10.56
CA LYS A 324 -19.19 1.86 -10.68
C LYS A 324 -20.27 1.15 -9.88
N VAL A 325 -20.68 1.70 -8.75
CA VAL A 325 -21.79 1.16 -7.96
C VAL A 325 -23.11 1.37 -8.71
N ASP A 326 -23.28 2.54 -9.32
CA ASP A 326 -24.44 2.86 -10.14
C ASP A 326 -24.51 1.98 -11.41
N ASP A 327 -23.39 1.75 -12.10
CA ASP A 327 -23.30 0.79 -13.23
C ASP A 327 -23.76 -0.63 -12.82
N VAL A 328 -23.27 -1.13 -11.67
CA VAL A 328 -23.68 -2.43 -11.13
C VAL A 328 -25.15 -2.45 -10.75
N GLN A 329 -25.67 -1.34 -10.22
CA GLN A 329 -27.08 -1.20 -9.86
C GLN A 329 -27.97 -1.18 -11.12
N ASP A 330 -27.52 -0.54 -12.19
CA ASP A 330 -28.16 -0.50 -13.49
C ASP A 330 -28.16 -1.87 -14.16
N ASP A 331 -27.04 -2.60 -14.14
CA ASP A 331 -26.98 -3.99 -14.59
C ASP A 331 -27.97 -4.90 -13.83
N VAL A 332 -28.07 -4.75 -12.50
CA VAL A 332 -29.04 -5.48 -11.67
C VAL A 332 -30.48 -5.07 -12.03
N ASN A 333 -30.73 -3.80 -12.29
CA ASN A 333 -32.04 -3.29 -12.71
C ASN A 333 -32.42 -3.80 -14.09
N ASP A 334 -31.47 -3.88 -15.03
CA ASP A 334 -31.68 -4.45 -16.36
C ASP A 334 -31.94 -5.96 -16.30
N ILE A 335 -31.25 -6.70 -15.43
CA ILE A 335 -31.58 -8.10 -15.15
C ILE A 335 -33.00 -8.23 -14.60
N ARG A 336 -33.41 -7.37 -13.64
CA ARG A 336 -34.80 -7.37 -13.11
C ARG A 336 -35.83 -7.04 -14.19
N LYS A 337 -35.53 -6.07 -15.07
CA LYS A 337 -36.41 -5.62 -16.15
C LYS A 337 -36.57 -6.69 -17.22
N ASN A 338 -35.48 -7.39 -17.55
CA ASN A 338 -35.43 -8.45 -18.54
C ASN A 338 -35.81 -9.84 -17.98
N PHE A 339 -35.94 -9.99 -16.66
CA PHE A 339 -36.42 -11.23 -16.04
C PHE A 339 -37.79 -11.66 -16.61
N ARG A 340 -38.69 -10.69 -16.86
CA ARG A 340 -39.98 -10.97 -17.52
C ARG A 340 -39.81 -11.50 -18.94
N SER A 341 -38.93 -10.93 -19.76
CA SER A 341 -38.75 -11.34 -21.16
C SER A 341 -38.06 -12.70 -21.29
N LEU A 342 -37.22 -13.08 -20.32
CA LEU A 342 -36.58 -14.40 -20.23
C LEU A 342 -37.55 -15.51 -19.76
N VAL A 343 -38.54 -15.17 -18.91
CA VAL A 343 -39.47 -16.13 -18.32
C VAL A 343 -40.81 -16.23 -19.07
N LEU A 344 -41.29 -15.14 -19.70
CA LEU A 344 -42.56 -15.14 -20.45
C LEU A 344 -42.64 -16.22 -21.56
N PRO A 345 -41.59 -16.47 -22.37
CA PRO A 345 -41.65 -17.50 -23.42
C PRO A 345 -41.93 -18.92 -22.87
N ALA A 346 -41.62 -19.18 -21.60
CA ALA A 346 -41.91 -20.46 -20.93
C ALA A 346 -43.36 -20.56 -20.39
N LEU A 347 -44.14 -19.48 -20.41
CA LEU A 347 -45.52 -19.40 -19.86
C LEU A 347 -46.58 -19.01 -20.90
N VAL A 348 -46.20 -18.75 -22.16
CA VAL A 348 -47.12 -18.26 -23.22
C VAL A 348 -47.97 -19.39 -23.83
N GLU A 349 -47.50 -20.64 -23.84
CA GLU A 349 -48.26 -21.77 -24.42
C GLU A 349 -49.58 -22.09 -23.69
N PRO A 350 -49.68 -22.03 -22.34
CA PRO A 350 -50.94 -22.33 -21.64
C PRO A 350 -52.00 -21.22 -21.62
N LEU A 351 -51.65 -19.95 -21.94
CA LEU A 351 -52.56 -18.81 -21.82
C LEU A 351 -53.33 -18.49 -23.13
N ALA A 352 -52.77 -18.83 -24.28
CA ALA A 352 -53.37 -18.55 -25.59
C ALA A 352 -54.68 -19.33 -25.84
N ASP A 353 -54.86 -20.48 -25.21
CA ASP A 353 -56.09 -21.29 -25.33
C ASP A 353 -57.28 -20.73 -24.53
N LEU A 354 -57.07 -19.79 -23.60
CA LEU A 354 -58.14 -19.25 -22.74
C LEU A 354 -58.83 -17.99 -23.29
N GLU A 355 -58.16 -17.27 -24.21
CA GLU A 355 -58.61 -15.94 -24.69
C GLU A 355 -59.51 -16.02 -25.94
N ALA A 356 -59.36 -17.08 -26.76
CA ALA A 356 -60.15 -17.29 -27.97
C ALA A 356 -61.64 -17.57 -27.71
N THR A 357 -62.04 -17.96 -26.50
CA THR A 357 -63.43 -18.35 -26.18
C THR A 357 -64.34 -17.18 -25.75
N LYS A 358 -63.80 -15.99 -25.41
CA LYS A 358 -64.58 -14.87 -24.86
C LYS A 358 -64.96 -13.77 -25.85
N LEU A 359 -64.33 -13.71 -27.03
CA LEU A 359 -64.49 -12.61 -27.99
C LEU A 359 -65.71 -12.70 -28.92
N GLN A 360 -66.46 -13.81 -28.93
CA GLN A 360 -67.62 -13.96 -29.83
C GLN A 360 -68.96 -13.41 -29.28
N TYR A 361 -69.04 -12.94 -28.03
CA TYR A 361 -70.32 -12.51 -27.43
C TYR A 361 -70.61 -10.99 -27.54
N GLY A 362 -69.61 -10.13 -27.73
CA GLY A 362 -69.76 -8.66 -27.67
C GLY A 362 -70.22 -7.97 -28.95
N ALA A 363 -69.95 -8.53 -30.13
CA ALA A 363 -70.17 -7.85 -31.41
C ALA A 363 -71.65 -7.80 -31.86
N ALA A 364 -72.55 -8.56 -31.22
CA ALA A 364 -73.96 -8.62 -31.59
C ALA A 364 -74.82 -7.50 -30.99
N LEU A 365 -74.40 -6.85 -29.89
CA LEU A 365 -75.23 -5.88 -29.16
C LEU A 365 -75.19 -4.45 -29.74
N ILE A 366 -74.07 -4.06 -30.38
CA ILE A 366 -73.84 -2.69 -30.86
C ILE A 366 -74.67 -2.38 -32.12
N LYS A 367 -74.99 -3.39 -32.94
CA LYS A 367 -75.78 -3.20 -34.16
C LYS A 367 -77.28 -2.97 -33.92
N ALA A 368 -77.78 -3.20 -32.70
CA ALA A 368 -79.19 -2.99 -32.35
C ALA A 368 -79.51 -1.54 -31.93
N SER A 369 -78.53 -0.77 -31.40
CA SER A 369 -78.81 0.59 -30.87
C SER A 369 -78.85 1.67 -31.97
N THR A 370 -78.18 1.47 -33.10
CA THR A 370 -78.09 2.47 -34.18
C THR A 370 -79.38 2.61 -35.00
N ALA A 371 -80.34 1.70 -34.87
CA ALA A 371 -81.56 1.69 -35.67
C ALA A 371 -82.73 2.55 -35.10
N LEU A 372 -82.61 3.09 -33.88
CA LEU A 372 -83.75 3.65 -33.12
C LEU A 372 -83.81 5.20 -32.98
N HIS A 373 -82.96 6.00 -33.64
CA HIS A 373 -82.79 7.43 -33.33
C HIS A 373 -83.19 8.44 -34.44
N LYS A 374 -84.29 8.22 -35.17
CA LYS A 374 -84.67 9.06 -36.34
C LYS A 374 -85.78 10.11 -36.18
N ASP A 375 -86.52 10.28 -35.07
CA ASP A 375 -87.54 11.36 -34.95
C ASP A 375 -87.85 11.80 -33.49
N ASN A 376 -87.52 13.07 -33.19
CA ASN A 376 -88.01 14.01 -32.13
C ASN A 376 -87.92 13.73 -30.61
N LEU A 377 -87.61 14.83 -29.89
CA LEU A 377 -87.23 15.01 -28.47
C LEU A 377 -85.78 14.61 -28.17
N VAL A 378 -84.84 15.54 -28.34
CA VAL A 378 -83.44 15.30 -27.99
C VAL A 378 -82.97 16.34 -26.99
N ALA A 379 -82.80 15.90 -25.74
CA ALA A 379 -81.81 16.51 -24.88
C ALA A 379 -80.45 16.08 -25.42
N ILE A 380 -79.77 16.98 -26.14
CA ILE A 380 -78.40 16.73 -26.58
C ILE A 380 -77.51 17.25 -25.46
N ARG A 381 -76.86 16.30 -24.78
CA ARG A 381 -75.67 16.59 -23.99
C ARG A 381 -74.48 16.06 -24.77
N ALA A 382 -73.68 16.97 -25.30
CA ALA A 382 -72.46 16.61 -26.01
C ALA A 382 -71.27 17.01 -25.12
N LEU A 383 -70.52 16.00 -24.69
CA LEU A 383 -69.24 16.17 -24.00
C LEU A 383 -68.14 15.94 -25.03
N GLY A 384 -67.36 16.99 -25.29
CA GLY A 384 -66.28 16.96 -26.25
C GLY A 384 -65.05 17.67 -25.72
N THR A 385 -63.89 17.07 -25.98
CA THR A 385 -62.60 17.74 -25.80
C THR A 385 -62.00 17.98 -27.18
N ARG A 386 -61.64 19.22 -27.50
CA ARG A 386 -60.97 19.59 -28.75
C ARG A 386 -59.81 20.54 -28.48
N ILE A 387 -58.89 20.63 -29.43
CA ILE A 387 -57.85 21.67 -29.42
C ILE A 387 -58.36 22.80 -30.32
N ASP A 388 -58.42 24.03 -29.81
CA ASP A 388 -58.83 25.18 -30.61
C ASP A 388 -57.72 25.66 -31.56
N GLU A 389 -58.05 26.63 -32.41
CA GLU A 389 -57.18 27.13 -33.48
C GLU A 389 -55.89 27.80 -32.95
N ASN A 390 -55.84 28.13 -31.65
CA ASN A 390 -54.67 28.70 -30.98
C ASN A 390 -53.87 27.66 -30.18
N GLY A 391 -54.22 26.37 -30.30
CA GLY A 391 -53.52 25.26 -29.66
C GLY A 391 -53.99 24.92 -28.24
N ASN A 392 -55.03 25.59 -27.74
CA ASN A 392 -55.51 25.40 -26.36
C ASN A 392 -56.42 24.18 -26.27
N LYS A 393 -56.31 23.43 -25.17
CA LYS A 393 -57.19 22.28 -24.92
C LYS A 393 -58.49 22.79 -24.30
N VAL A 394 -59.58 22.67 -25.05
CA VAL A 394 -60.91 23.09 -24.63
C VAL A 394 -61.74 21.85 -24.31
N ALA A 395 -62.21 21.77 -23.07
CA ALA A 395 -63.27 20.86 -22.67
C ALA A 395 -64.59 21.64 -22.61
N GLU A 396 -65.60 21.18 -23.34
CA GLU A 396 -66.89 21.86 -23.48
C GLU A 396 -68.02 20.89 -23.12
N ASP A 397 -68.92 21.33 -22.25
CA ASP A 397 -70.21 20.69 -21.97
C ASP A 397 -71.30 21.64 -22.47
N LEU A 398 -71.99 21.24 -23.54
CA LEU A 398 -73.06 22.01 -24.13
C LEU A 398 -74.40 21.35 -23.79
N LEU A 399 -75.22 22.08 -23.05
CA LEU A 399 -76.59 21.69 -22.73
C LEU A 399 -77.54 22.62 -23.48
N GLN A 400 -78.17 22.08 -24.53
CA GLN A 400 -79.20 22.79 -25.26
C GLN A 400 -80.56 22.14 -25.01
N LEU A 401 -81.44 22.88 -24.34
CA LEU A 401 -82.84 22.52 -24.17
C LEU A 401 -83.68 23.47 -25.00
N THR A 402 -84.13 22.96 -26.15
CA THR A 402 -85.03 23.72 -27.03
C THR A 402 -86.35 22.99 -27.10
N SER A 403 -87.41 23.64 -26.62
CA SER A 403 -88.78 23.22 -26.91
C SER A 403 -89.36 24.16 -27.96
N ARG A 404 -89.63 23.64 -29.15
CA ARG A 404 -90.44 24.35 -30.15
C ARG A 404 -91.85 23.78 -30.16
N PHE A 405 -92.82 24.68 -30.14
CA PHE A 405 -94.19 24.38 -30.50
C PHE A 405 -94.56 25.25 -31.71
N ASP A 406 -94.23 24.74 -32.90
CA ASP A 406 -94.46 25.38 -34.21
C ASP A 406 -93.67 26.70 -34.48
N GLU A 407 -93.57 27.13 -35.73
CA GLU A 407 -92.54 28.04 -36.30
C GLU A 407 -92.43 29.49 -35.75
N LYS A 408 -93.12 29.90 -34.67
CA LYS A 408 -93.18 31.32 -34.26
C LYS A 408 -93.07 31.67 -32.78
N ILE A 409 -92.85 30.70 -31.88
CA ILE A 409 -92.48 30.99 -30.49
C ILE A 409 -91.32 30.08 -30.09
N GLU A 410 -90.17 30.67 -29.78
CA GLU A 410 -89.04 29.98 -29.17
C GLU A 410 -88.86 30.44 -27.73
N ALA A 411 -88.89 29.46 -26.82
CA ALA A 411 -88.29 29.58 -25.50
C ALA A 411 -87.19 28.54 -25.45
N GLY A 412 -85.95 29.00 -25.33
CA GLY A 412 -84.77 28.16 -25.32
C GLY A 412 -83.88 28.55 -24.15
N PHE A 413 -83.28 27.53 -23.55
CA PHE A 413 -82.21 27.69 -22.59
C PHE A 413 -80.96 27.05 -23.21
N LEU A 414 -79.93 27.85 -23.36
CA LEU A 414 -78.61 27.42 -23.83
C LEU A 414 -77.62 27.76 -22.74
N GLU A 415 -76.97 26.72 -22.22
CA GLU A 415 -75.85 26.84 -21.30
C GLU A 415 -74.64 26.20 -21.96
N VAL A 416 -73.59 27.01 -22.11
CA VAL A 416 -72.29 26.55 -22.61
C VAL A 416 -71.29 26.84 -21.51
N SER A 417 -70.81 25.76 -20.90
CA SER A 417 -69.71 25.80 -19.95
C SER A 417 -68.46 25.27 -20.64
N ARG A 418 -67.45 26.13 -20.78
CA ARG A 418 -66.17 25.75 -21.38
C ARG A 418 -65.01 26.06 -20.45
N THR A 419 -64.13 25.08 -20.32
CA THR A 419 -62.84 25.24 -19.64
C THR A 419 -61.76 25.27 -20.70
N ILE A 420 -61.07 26.40 -20.81
CA ILE A 420 -59.99 26.62 -21.77
C ILE A 420 -58.68 26.64 -21.00
N ALA A 421 -57.83 25.65 -21.28
CA ALA A 421 -56.48 25.59 -20.74
C ALA A 421 -55.49 25.93 -21.87
N GLY A 422 -54.99 27.18 -21.83
CA GLY A 422 -53.97 27.70 -22.73
C GLY A 422 -52.65 27.97 -22.00
N LEU A 423 -51.58 28.15 -22.76
CA LEU A 423 -50.20 28.11 -22.24
C LEU A 423 -49.93 29.02 -21.04
N ASP A 424 -50.59 30.18 -20.94
CA ASP A 424 -50.36 31.16 -19.86
C ASP A 424 -51.61 31.50 -19.01
N PHE A 425 -52.75 30.82 -19.21
CA PHE A 425 -53.90 30.94 -18.29
C PHE A 425 -54.87 29.75 -18.41
N ALA A 426 -55.60 29.49 -17.33
CA ALA A 426 -56.79 28.64 -17.34
C ALA A 426 -58.00 29.49 -16.93
N ALA A 427 -59.04 29.55 -17.78
CA ALA A 427 -60.29 30.21 -17.45
C ALA A 427 -61.48 29.27 -17.66
N VAL A 428 -62.52 29.55 -16.88
CA VAL A 428 -63.85 28.96 -17.01
C VAL A 428 -64.78 30.10 -17.40
N GLU A 429 -65.50 29.94 -18.50
CA GLU A 429 -66.55 30.87 -18.93
C GLU A 429 -67.90 30.15 -18.93
N ASP A 430 -68.88 30.78 -18.29
CA ASP A 430 -70.29 30.42 -18.34
C ASP A 430 -71.07 31.59 -18.97
N ILE A 431 -71.75 31.33 -20.08
CA ILE A 431 -72.62 32.31 -20.74
C ILE A 431 -74.06 31.80 -20.67
N THR A 432 -74.91 32.55 -19.97
CA THR A 432 -76.37 32.32 -19.91
C THR A 432 -77.08 33.45 -20.66
N LEU A 433 -77.90 33.10 -21.67
CA LEU A 433 -78.70 34.07 -22.41
C LEU A 433 -80.18 33.66 -22.40
N ALA A 434 -81.03 34.49 -21.79
CA ALA A 434 -82.48 34.35 -21.83
C ALA A 434 -83.06 35.31 -22.87
N ILE A 435 -83.64 34.77 -23.94
CA ILE A 435 -84.26 35.57 -25.01
C ILE A 435 -85.77 35.60 -24.80
N ALA A 436 -86.35 36.79 -24.59
CA ALA A 436 -87.79 37.02 -24.63
C ALA A 436 -88.11 38.36 -25.33
N ASN A 437 -88.80 38.32 -26.47
CA ASN A 437 -89.24 39.51 -27.22
C ASN A 437 -90.78 39.65 -27.10
N TYR A 438 -91.29 40.81 -26.66
CA TYR A 438 -92.71 41.18 -26.67
C TYR A 438 -92.90 42.62 -27.20
N GLY A 439 -93.99 42.90 -27.95
CA GLY A 439 -94.09 43.97 -28.97
C GLY A 439 -94.51 45.43 -28.58
N GLU A 440 -94.65 46.26 -29.63
CA GLU A 440 -94.41 47.71 -29.78
C GLU A 440 -95.30 48.73 -29.02
N THR A 441 -96.37 48.32 -28.33
CA THR A 441 -97.42 49.28 -27.85
C THR A 441 -97.11 49.97 -26.51
N VAL A 442 -96.05 49.58 -25.79
CA VAL A 442 -95.73 50.05 -24.42
C VAL A 442 -94.84 51.30 -24.38
N SER A 443 -94.10 51.62 -25.46
CA SER A 443 -93.08 52.69 -25.45
C SER A 443 -93.63 54.14 -25.50
N ALA A 444 -94.87 54.36 -25.93
CA ALA A 444 -95.40 55.72 -26.09
C ALA A 444 -95.79 56.42 -24.76
N ALA A 445 -96.21 55.66 -23.74
CA ALA A 445 -96.69 56.21 -22.47
C ALA A 445 -95.58 56.84 -21.61
N PHE A 446 -94.31 56.47 -21.81
CA PHE A 446 -93.17 56.97 -21.03
C PHE A 446 -92.70 58.39 -21.42
N THR A 447 -93.18 58.95 -22.54
CA THR A 447 -92.62 60.20 -23.09
C THR A 447 -93.34 61.47 -22.58
N ASP A 448 -94.62 61.38 -22.22
CA ASP A 448 -95.42 62.52 -21.77
C ASP A 448 -95.10 62.94 -20.32
N GLU A 449 -94.59 62.04 -19.47
CA GLU A 449 -94.24 62.32 -18.07
C GLU A 449 -93.00 63.22 -17.92
N ARG A 450 -92.06 63.21 -18.88
CA ARG A 450 -90.82 64.00 -18.82
C ARG A 450 -91.00 65.52 -19.04
N LYS A 451 -92.12 65.98 -19.61
CA LYS A 451 -92.34 67.42 -19.89
C LYS A 451 -92.73 68.25 -18.66
N LEU A 452 -93.38 67.63 -17.66
CA LEU A 452 -93.90 68.31 -16.48
C LEU A 452 -92.82 68.75 -15.47
N TRP A 453 -91.62 68.16 -15.53
CA TRP A 453 -90.53 68.43 -14.58
C TRP A 453 -89.69 69.66 -14.96
N VAL A 454 -89.70 70.09 -16.22
CA VAL A 454 -88.82 71.17 -16.72
C VAL A 454 -89.33 72.58 -16.32
N ASP A 455 -90.64 72.77 -16.20
CA ASP A 455 -91.25 74.07 -15.89
C ASP A 455 -91.09 74.47 -14.40
N ALA A 456 -90.84 73.49 -13.51
CA ALA A 456 -90.67 73.74 -12.07
C ALA A 456 -89.26 74.22 -11.70
N ASP A 457 -88.23 73.80 -12.42
CA ASP A 457 -86.83 74.15 -12.13
C ASP A 457 -86.50 75.62 -12.48
N THR A 458 -87.23 76.24 -13.41
CA THR A 458 -86.95 77.63 -13.86
C THR A 458 -87.34 78.68 -12.81
N ALA A 459 -88.38 78.41 -11.99
CA ALA A 459 -88.84 79.34 -10.95
C ALA A 459 -87.98 79.33 -9.66
N ILE A 460 -87.15 78.30 -9.46
CA ILE A 460 -86.30 78.13 -8.27
C ILE A 460 -84.97 78.91 -8.41
N SER A 461 -84.43 79.03 -9.63
CA SER A 461 -83.15 79.74 -9.87
C SER A 461 -83.24 81.26 -9.67
N GLU A 462 -84.35 81.90 -10.03
CA GLU A 462 -84.51 83.36 -9.91
C GLU A 462 -84.59 83.83 -8.43
N SER A 463 -85.06 82.97 -7.51
CA SER A 463 -85.11 83.28 -6.07
C SER A 463 -83.77 83.11 -5.35
N LEU A 464 -82.80 82.41 -5.95
CA LEU A 464 -81.52 82.08 -5.32
C LEU A 464 -80.47 83.20 -5.49
N GLU A 465 -80.48 83.88 -6.64
CA GLU A 465 -79.56 85.00 -6.93
C GLU A 465 -79.85 86.26 -6.07
N GLU A 466 -81.10 86.50 -5.68
CA GLU A 466 -81.48 87.66 -4.85
C GLU A 466 -81.12 87.47 -3.35
N PHE A 467 -80.90 86.22 -2.91
CA PHE A 467 -80.51 85.87 -1.53
C PHE A 467 -78.98 85.99 -1.31
N GLU A 468 -78.15 85.65 -2.29
CA GLU A 468 -76.68 85.75 -2.19
C GLU A 468 -76.17 87.20 -2.00
N ALA A 469 -76.80 88.17 -2.67
CA ALA A 469 -76.35 89.57 -2.63
C ALA A 469 -76.58 90.28 -1.28
N ARG A 470 -77.51 89.79 -0.43
CA ARG A 470 -77.86 90.38 0.87
C ARG A 470 -77.09 89.79 2.06
N VAL A 471 -76.52 88.60 1.91
CA VAL A 471 -75.68 87.95 2.94
C VAL A 471 -74.25 88.52 2.95
N GLY A 472 -73.72 88.88 1.79
CA GLY A 472 -72.33 89.35 1.66
C GLY A 472 -71.98 90.65 2.37
N ASP A 473 -72.93 91.56 2.63
CA ASP A 473 -72.62 92.89 3.18
C ASP A 473 -72.87 93.02 4.70
N ALA A 474 -73.47 92.00 5.34
CA ALA A 474 -73.92 92.04 6.74
C ALA A 474 -73.04 91.26 7.75
N GLU A 475 -72.28 90.24 7.34
CA GLU A 475 -71.40 89.49 8.27
C GLU A 475 -70.01 90.12 8.45
N GLY A 476 -69.53 90.92 7.50
CA GLY A 476 -68.21 91.57 7.59
C GLY A 476 -68.10 92.70 8.63
N LYS A 477 -69.15 93.06 9.37
CA LYS A 477 -69.16 94.21 10.30
C LYS A 477 -69.64 93.88 11.71
N ILE A 478 -70.00 92.63 11.98
CA ILE A 478 -70.51 92.16 13.27
C ILE A 478 -69.85 90.81 13.52
N SER A 479 -68.88 90.63 14.40
CA SER A 479 -68.36 91.53 15.40
C SER A 479 -67.04 90.90 15.86
N GLU A 480 -66.02 91.15 15.05
CA GLU A 480 -64.59 90.92 15.27
C GLU A 480 -64.05 91.52 16.59
N LEU A 481 -64.90 92.20 17.36
CA LEU A 481 -64.47 93.07 18.44
C LEU A 481 -64.87 92.63 19.85
N GLU A 482 -65.88 91.77 20.03
CA GLU A 482 -66.51 91.69 21.36
C GLU A 482 -66.15 90.48 22.23
N ARG A 483 -65.32 89.54 21.77
CA ARG A 483 -64.74 88.54 22.69
C ARG A 483 -63.26 88.20 22.52
N ILE A 484 -62.51 89.17 22.07
CA ILE A 484 -61.23 89.61 22.64
C ILE A 484 -60.52 88.67 23.66
N ILE A 485 -61.04 88.35 24.85
CA ILE A 485 -60.13 88.25 26.02
C ILE A 485 -60.49 87.10 26.98
N ILE A 486 -61.13 86.01 26.50
CA ILE A 486 -61.43 84.84 27.36
C ILE A 486 -61.01 83.53 26.67
N ASP A 487 -59.70 83.24 26.78
CA ASP A 487 -58.98 81.95 26.96
C ASP A 487 -59.61 80.66 26.38
N GLU A 488 -58.95 79.78 25.59
CA GLU A 488 -57.56 79.54 25.20
C GLU A 488 -57.51 79.20 23.68
N GLY A 489 -56.69 79.92 22.92
CA GLY A 489 -56.56 79.79 21.45
C GLY A 489 -55.75 78.57 21.00
N GLY A 490 -56.37 77.38 21.06
CA GLY A 490 -55.80 76.12 20.59
C GLY A 490 -55.96 75.83 19.10
N ASP A 491 -57.00 76.35 18.42
CA ASP A 491 -57.42 75.73 17.14
C ASP A 491 -57.07 76.52 15.87
N THR A 492 -56.86 77.85 15.91
CA THR A 492 -56.57 78.62 14.68
C THR A 492 -55.09 78.57 14.29
N ALA A 493 -54.18 78.59 15.27
CA ALA A 493 -52.75 78.31 15.03
C ALA A 493 -52.49 76.82 14.72
N LEU A 494 -53.40 75.92 15.14
CA LEU A 494 -53.34 74.50 14.81
C LEU A 494 -53.88 74.24 13.40
N ALA A 495 -54.93 74.93 12.96
CA ALA A 495 -55.47 74.82 11.61
C ALA A 495 -54.49 75.33 10.54
N GLU A 496 -53.88 76.50 10.72
CA GLU A 496 -52.83 77.00 9.80
C GLU A 496 -51.61 76.07 9.78
N ARG A 497 -51.22 75.52 10.94
CA ARG A 497 -50.11 74.57 11.04
C ARG A 497 -50.46 73.18 10.50
N ILE A 498 -51.73 72.76 10.53
CA ILE A 498 -52.24 71.51 9.94
C ILE A 498 -52.35 71.65 8.42
N GLU A 499 -52.78 72.79 7.90
CA GLU A 499 -52.83 73.06 6.47
C GLU A 499 -51.41 73.23 5.90
N GLU A 500 -50.52 73.93 6.60
CA GLU A 500 -49.10 74.03 6.25
C GLU A 500 -48.39 72.67 6.40
N LEU A 501 -48.71 71.85 7.42
CA LEU A 501 -48.25 70.45 7.50
C LEU A 501 -48.82 69.59 6.38
N GLY A 502 -50.08 69.81 5.98
CA GLY A 502 -50.74 69.09 4.89
C GLY A 502 -50.03 69.35 3.56
N VAL A 503 -49.81 70.62 3.21
CA VAL A 503 -49.06 71.03 2.01
C VAL A 503 -47.62 70.53 2.07
N LYS A 504 -46.94 70.61 3.23
CA LYS A 504 -45.56 70.13 3.38
C LYS A 504 -45.45 68.60 3.31
N ILE A 505 -46.46 67.87 3.76
CA ILE A 505 -46.55 66.41 3.63
C ILE A 505 -46.83 66.03 2.18
N GLU A 506 -47.69 66.76 1.46
CA GLU A 506 -47.97 66.53 0.04
C GLU A 506 -46.72 66.79 -0.81
N ASP A 507 -46.04 67.93 -0.60
CA ASP A 507 -44.76 68.26 -1.23
C ASP A 507 -43.63 67.27 -0.86
N GLU A 508 -43.52 66.84 0.41
CA GLU A 508 -42.55 65.79 0.80
C GLU A 508 -42.90 64.42 0.22
N THR A 509 -44.19 64.13 0.01
CA THR A 509 -44.64 62.87 -0.59
C THR A 509 -44.30 62.85 -2.08
N GLU A 510 -44.59 63.92 -2.82
CA GLU A 510 -44.18 64.07 -4.22
C GLU A 510 -42.65 64.05 -4.36
N ALA A 511 -41.91 64.72 -3.47
CA ALA A 511 -40.45 64.71 -3.48
C ALA A 511 -39.86 63.32 -3.14
N ARG A 512 -40.49 62.57 -2.22
CA ARG A 512 -40.08 61.19 -1.88
C ARG A 512 -40.46 60.22 -2.98
N GLU A 513 -41.63 60.34 -3.60
CA GLU A 513 -42.02 59.53 -4.76
C GLU A 513 -41.08 59.78 -5.94
N ALA A 514 -40.74 61.03 -6.24
CA ALA A 514 -39.73 61.36 -7.26
C ALA A 514 -38.33 60.84 -6.89
N ALA A 515 -37.93 60.88 -5.62
CA ALA A 515 -36.65 60.33 -5.16
C ALA A 515 -36.63 58.80 -5.21
N ILE A 516 -37.74 58.14 -4.85
CA ILE A 516 -37.91 56.68 -4.94
C ILE A 516 -37.88 56.25 -6.40
N GLU A 517 -38.60 56.91 -7.30
CA GLU A 517 -38.53 56.62 -8.74
C GLU A 517 -37.12 56.82 -9.30
N THR A 518 -36.39 57.84 -8.83
CA THR A 518 -35.01 58.09 -9.26
C THR A 518 -34.08 56.98 -8.75
N VAL A 519 -34.29 56.50 -7.53
CA VAL A 519 -33.53 55.39 -6.94
C VAL A 519 -33.88 54.07 -7.61
N GLU A 520 -35.16 53.80 -7.88
CA GLU A 520 -35.63 52.62 -8.60
C GLU A 520 -35.06 52.59 -10.02
N ARG A 521 -35.07 53.71 -10.74
CA ARG A 521 -34.39 53.80 -12.05
C ARG A 521 -32.88 53.56 -11.93
N ALA A 522 -32.22 54.11 -10.92
CA ALA A 522 -30.79 53.88 -10.70
C ALA A 522 -30.47 52.41 -10.37
N TYR A 523 -31.35 51.69 -9.65
CA TYR A 523 -31.22 50.26 -9.40
C TYR A 523 -31.51 49.43 -10.66
N ILE A 524 -32.52 49.79 -11.45
CA ILE A 524 -32.84 49.14 -12.73
C ILE A 524 -31.67 49.31 -13.71
N ASP A 525 -31.13 50.52 -13.84
CA ASP A 525 -29.97 50.80 -14.70
C ASP A 525 -28.73 50.03 -14.21
N ALA A 526 -28.52 49.92 -12.89
CA ALA A 526 -27.43 49.14 -12.32
C ALA A 526 -27.60 47.63 -12.56
N ASP A 527 -28.80 47.09 -12.41
CA ASP A 527 -29.12 45.70 -12.69
C ASP A 527 -29.01 45.37 -14.19
N GLU A 528 -29.39 46.31 -15.07
CA GLU A 528 -29.19 46.21 -16.52
C GLU A 528 -27.70 46.18 -16.86
N VAL A 529 -26.89 47.10 -16.30
CA VAL A 529 -25.43 47.11 -16.47
C VAL A 529 -24.79 45.83 -15.93
N VAL A 530 -25.25 45.32 -14.79
CA VAL A 530 -24.76 44.06 -14.22
C VAL A 530 -25.17 42.88 -15.10
N ALA A 531 -26.40 42.82 -15.59
CA ALA A 531 -26.87 41.78 -16.50
C ALA A 531 -26.12 41.79 -17.85
N GLU A 532 -25.85 42.97 -18.41
CA GLU A 532 -25.01 43.13 -19.59
C GLU A 532 -23.57 42.68 -19.32
N SER A 533 -23.02 43.03 -18.15
CA SER A 533 -21.67 42.61 -17.76
C SER A 533 -21.57 41.09 -17.59
N VAL A 534 -22.58 40.45 -16.98
CA VAL A 534 -22.67 38.99 -16.81
C VAL A 534 -22.86 38.30 -18.15
N THR A 535 -23.69 38.85 -19.03
CA THR A 535 -23.89 38.33 -20.40
C THR A 535 -22.60 38.43 -21.23
N THR A 536 -21.88 39.56 -21.11
CA THR A 536 -20.58 39.78 -21.76
C THR A 536 -19.50 38.86 -21.20
N LEU A 537 -19.46 38.66 -19.87
CA LEU A 537 -18.51 37.74 -19.25
C LEU A 537 -18.82 36.29 -19.65
N SER A 538 -20.10 35.92 -19.64
CA SER A 538 -20.58 34.60 -20.02
C SER A 538 -20.24 34.28 -21.48
N SER A 539 -20.41 35.23 -22.41
CA SER A 539 -19.99 35.04 -23.80
C SER A 539 -18.47 34.92 -23.94
N SER A 540 -17.68 35.69 -23.18
CA SER A 540 -16.21 35.60 -23.19
C SER A 540 -15.68 34.27 -22.63
N ILE A 541 -16.43 33.60 -21.75
CA ILE A 541 -16.04 32.35 -21.11
C ILE A 541 -16.58 31.13 -21.88
N PHE A 542 -17.87 31.15 -22.26
CA PHE A 542 -18.63 29.96 -22.66
C PHE A 542 -19.12 29.95 -24.12
N ASP A 543 -19.08 31.07 -24.86
CA ASP A 543 -19.55 31.05 -26.26
C ASP A 543 -18.48 30.44 -27.19
N GLU A 544 -18.65 29.17 -27.51
CA GLU A 544 -17.75 28.42 -28.40
C GLU A 544 -17.87 28.83 -29.88
N THR A 545 -18.95 29.53 -30.25
CA THR A 545 -19.29 29.83 -31.65
C THR A 545 -18.37 30.88 -32.27
N THR A 546 -17.85 31.81 -31.44
CA THR A 546 -16.99 32.92 -31.89
C THR A 546 -15.50 32.58 -31.92
N GLY A 547 -15.09 31.41 -31.39
CA GLY A 547 -13.71 30.93 -31.42
C GLY A 547 -12.71 31.67 -30.50
N ASN A 548 -13.12 32.78 -29.88
CA ASN A 548 -12.28 33.63 -29.01
C ASN A 548 -12.59 33.47 -27.51
N SER A 549 -13.46 32.54 -27.12
CA SER A 549 -13.78 32.30 -25.71
C SER A 549 -12.67 31.52 -25.00
N VAL A 550 -12.60 31.65 -23.68
CA VAL A 550 -11.61 30.92 -22.86
C VAL A 550 -11.77 29.40 -23.06
N MET A 551 -13.01 28.90 -23.18
CA MET A 551 -13.28 27.49 -23.42
C MET A 551 -12.79 27.00 -24.79
N SER A 552 -12.96 27.79 -25.86
CA SER A 552 -12.45 27.42 -27.19
C SER A 552 -10.92 27.40 -27.22
N ILE A 553 -10.25 28.33 -26.52
CA ILE A 553 -8.79 28.37 -26.38
C ILE A 553 -8.28 27.16 -25.58
N ILE A 554 -8.95 26.78 -24.49
CA ILE A 554 -8.61 25.59 -23.69
C ILE A 554 -8.76 24.32 -24.54
N LYS A 555 -9.88 24.16 -25.26
CA LYS A 555 -10.09 23.01 -26.15
C LYS A 555 -9.09 22.99 -27.30
N ALA A 556 -8.74 24.14 -27.87
CA ALA A 556 -7.72 24.25 -28.90
C ALA A 556 -6.34 23.86 -28.37
N ASN A 557 -5.92 24.35 -27.20
CA ASN A 557 -4.66 23.97 -26.56
C ASN A 557 -4.63 22.49 -26.17
N ALA A 558 -5.73 21.95 -25.64
CA ALA A 558 -5.86 20.52 -25.34
C ALA A 558 -5.75 19.68 -26.61
N LYS A 559 -6.41 20.09 -27.70
CA LYS A 559 -6.28 19.45 -29.01
C LYS A 559 -4.85 19.56 -29.56
N THR A 560 -4.19 20.71 -29.44
CA THR A 560 -2.79 20.88 -29.84
C THR A 560 -1.85 19.98 -29.04
N GLN A 561 -2.05 19.82 -27.73
CA GLN A 561 -1.25 18.89 -26.91
C GLN A 561 -1.49 17.42 -27.30
N VAL A 562 -2.74 17.04 -27.58
CA VAL A 562 -3.08 15.68 -28.05
C VAL A 562 -2.46 15.42 -29.42
N ASP A 563 -2.54 16.38 -30.35
CA ASP A 563 -1.96 16.29 -31.69
C ASP A 563 -0.41 16.25 -31.61
N ASP A 564 0.23 17.01 -30.71
CA ASP A 564 1.68 16.99 -30.50
C ASP A 564 2.16 15.68 -29.85
N ASN A 565 1.37 15.11 -28.93
CA ASN A 565 1.60 13.77 -28.39
C ASN A 565 1.41 12.68 -29.45
N GLY A 566 0.43 12.81 -30.33
CA GLY A 566 0.25 11.96 -31.51
C GLY A 566 1.44 12.03 -32.46
N ALA A 567 1.90 13.25 -32.77
CA ALA A 567 3.07 13.47 -33.62
C ALA A 567 4.36 12.91 -32.99
N ARG A 568 4.54 13.02 -31.67
CA ARG A 568 5.65 12.39 -30.94
C ARG A 568 5.57 10.86 -30.99
N ALA A 569 4.38 10.27 -30.84
CA ALA A 569 4.18 8.83 -30.96
C ALA A 569 4.46 8.34 -32.40
N GLU A 570 4.04 9.10 -33.42
CA GLU A 570 4.39 8.86 -34.81
C GLU A 570 5.89 9.02 -35.07
N GLN A 571 6.56 9.99 -34.44
CA GLN A 571 8.00 10.18 -34.56
C GLN A 571 8.79 9.04 -33.90
N ILE A 572 8.32 8.51 -32.77
CA ILE A 572 8.86 7.30 -32.14
C ILE A 572 8.66 6.08 -33.06
N ASN A 573 7.48 5.94 -33.67
CA ASN A 573 7.22 4.89 -34.67
C ASN A 573 8.04 5.07 -35.95
N ALA A 574 8.31 6.31 -36.36
CA ALA A 574 9.16 6.66 -37.49
C ALA A 574 10.64 6.37 -37.21
N ILE A 575 11.10 6.54 -35.97
CA ILE A 575 12.44 6.14 -35.52
C ILE A 575 12.55 4.61 -35.52
N ASN A 576 11.52 3.89 -35.06
CA ASN A 576 11.45 2.42 -35.15
C ASN A 576 11.46 1.92 -36.60
N THR A 577 10.82 2.62 -37.54
CA THR A 577 10.82 2.25 -38.96
C THR A 577 12.05 2.73 -39.74
N LYS A 578 12.73 3.80 -39.32
CA LYS A 578 14.02 4.23 -39.90
C LYS A 578 15.20 3.34 -39.50
N LEU A 579 15.08 2.51 -38.47
CA LEU A 579 16.01 1.40 -38.20
C LEU A 579 15.83 0.21 -39.15
N ASN A 580 14.70 0.14 -39.86
CA ASN A 580 14.25 -0.98 -40.67
C ASN A 580 14.64 -0.97 -42.18
N PRO A 581 15.18 0.08 -42.84
CA PRO A 581 15.45 0.00 -44.29
C PRO A 581 16.83 -0.54 -44.67
N LEU A 582 17.75 -0.80 -43.73
CA LEU A 582 19.13 -1.22 -44.06
C LEU A 582 19.51 -2.52 -43.33
N ASN A 583 19.01 -3.63 -43.87
CA ASN A 583 19.40 -5.03 -43.60
C ASN A 583 18.66 -5.76 -42.47
N GLY A 584 17.38 -6.10 -42.70
CA GLY A 584 16.77 -7.38 -42.29
C GLY A 584 16.71 -7.74 -40.79
N ALA A 585 17.13 -6.86 -39.90
CA ALA A 585 17.13 -7.06 -38.46
C ALA A 585 15.92 -6.36 -37.83
N SER A 586 15.03 -7.12 -37.19
CA SER A 586 13.92 -6.57 -36.40
C SER A 586 14.18 -6.73 -34.90
N TYR A 587 13.80 -5.70 -34.14
CA TYR A 587 13.83 -5.66 -32.68
C TYR A 587 12.38 -5.63 -32.17
N GLU A 588 12.05 -6.55 -31.26
CA GLU A 588 10.73 -6.64 -30.63
C GLU A 588 10.91 -6.68 -29.10
N GLN A 589 10.31 -5.70 -28.41
CA GLN A 589 10.18 -5.68 -26.96
C GLN A 589 8.72 -5.95 -26.60
N ASN A 590 8.45 -7.06 -25.90
CA ASN A 590 7.10 -7.44 -25.50
C ASN A 590 7.01 -7.45 -23.97
N VAL A 591 6.12 -6.63 -23.42
CA VAL A 591 5.79 -6.60 -21.99
C VAL A 591 4.32 -6.99 -21.85
N LYS A 592 4.06 -8.15 -21.25
CA LYS A 592 2.70 -8.64 -20.98
C LYS A 592 2.49 -8.78 -19.48
N LEU A 593 1.45 -8.13 -18.99
CA LEU A 593 0.92 -8.29 -17.64
C LEU A 593 -0.44 -8.95 -17.78
N ILE A 594 -0.55 -10.23 -17.39
CA ILE A 594 -1.80 -10.98 -17.46
C ILE A 594 -2.27 -11.24 -16.02
N SER A 595 -3.44 -10.71 -15.70
CA SER A 595 -4.24 -11.11 -14.54
C SER A 595 -5.37 -12.00 -15.03
N ASP A 596 -5.20 -13.33 -14.91
CA ASP A 596 -6.29 -14.27 -15.21
C ASP A 596 -7.32 -14.28 -14.08
N ILE A 597 -8.58 -14.60 -14.42
CA ILE A 597 -9.75 -14.64 -13.53
C ILE A 597 -9.59 -15.66 -12.37
N ASN A 598 -8.59 -16.54 -12.48
CA ASN A 598 -8.22 -17.54 -11.50
C ASN A 598 -7.18 -17.06 -10.47
N GLY A 599 -6.78 -15.78 -10.47
CA GLY A 599 -5.87 -15.20 -9.48
C GLY A 599 -4.38 -15.50 -9.69
N LEU A 600 -4.01 -15.97 -10.89
CA LEU A 600 -2.61 -16.21 -11.27
C LEU A 600 -2.09 -14.95 -11.98
N MET A 601 -1.30 -14.15 -11.26
CA MET A 601 -0.57 -13.03 -11.85
C MET A 601 0.63 -13.57 -12.61
N SER A 602 0.70 -13.30 -13.91
CA SER A 602 1.91 -13.56 -14.71
C SER A 602 2.39 -12.28 -15.36
N SER A 603 3.68 -12.02 -15.22
CA SER A 603 4.36 -10.91 -15.89
C SER A 603 5.47 -11.48 -16.76
N GLN A 604 5.48 -11.12 -18.04
CA GLN A 604 6.49 -11.53 -18.99
C GLN A 604 7.15 -10.28 -19.61
N VAL A 605 8.48 -10.28 -19.61
CA VAL A 605 9.29 -9.34 -20.40
C VAL A 605 10.14 -10.15 -21.36
N THR A 606 10.00 -9.90 -22.65
CA THR A 606 10.78 -10.56 -23.69
C THR A 606 11.47 -9.53 -24.58
N PHE A 607 12.77 -9.70 -24.77
CA PHE A 607 13.58 -8.99 -25.76
C PHE A 607 13.93 -9.96 -26.88
N LYS A 608 13.53 -9.65 -28.10
CA LYS A 608 13.78 -10.50 -29.27
C LYS A 608 14.45 -9.69 -30.36
N VAL A 609 15.55 -10.22 -30.88
CA VAL A 609 16.24 -9.75 -32.07
C VAL A 609 16.16 -10.85 -33.11
N GLN A 610 15.69 -10.52 -34.30
CA GLN A 610 15.53 -11.48 -35.39
C GLN A 610 16.17 -10.93 -36.65
N THR A 611 17.04 -11.72 -37.27
CA THR A 611 17.63 -11.41 -38.58
C THR A 611 17.43 -12.59 -39.52
N GLU A 612 17.14 -12.31 -40.78
CA GLU A 612 17.09 -13.34 -41.82
C GLU A 612 18.44 -13.42 -42.54
N VAL A 613 19.09 -14.58 -42.45
CA VAL A 613 20.35 -14.88 -43.16
C VAL A 613 20.10 -16.10 -44.03
N ASN A 614 20.28 -15.97 -45.35
CA ASN A 614 20.11 -17.06 -46.32
C ASN A 614 18.73 -17.77 -46.24
N GLY A 615 17.64 -17.02 -46.02
CA GLY A 615 16.28 -17.58 -45.93
C GLY A 615 15.96 -18.30 -44.61
N THR A 616 16.88 -18.29 -43.64
CA THR A 616 16.69 -18.84 -42.30
C THR A 616 16.62 -17.71 -41.29
N LYS A 617 15.58 -17.73 -40.44
CA LYS A 617 15.43 -16.76 -39.34
C LYS A 617 16.34 -17.15 -38.19
N VAL A 618 17.36 -16.32 -37.93
CA VAL A 618 18.20 -16.40 -36.75
C VAL A 618 17.58 -15.53 -35.68
N VAL A 619 17.23 -16.12 -34.53
CA VAL A 619 16.55 -15.44 -33.42
C VAL A 619 17.45 -15.49 -32.19
N GLY A 620 17.76 -14.31 -31.65
CA GLY A 620 18.42 -14.13 -30.36
C GLY A 620 17.49 -13.41 -29.39
N GLY A 621 17.47 -13.79 -28.10
CA GLY A 621 16.61 -13.11 -27.15
C GLY A 621 16.77 -13.49 -25.68
N LEU A 622 16.16 -12.67 -24.82
CA LEU A 622 16.06 -12.84 -23.38
C LEU A 622 14.58 -12.79 -22.98
N GLY A 623 14.10 -13.79 -22.26
CA GLY A 623 12.78 -13.81 -21.63
C GLY A 623 12.90 -13.90 -20.11
N ILE A 624 12.16 -13.05 -19.40
CA ILE A 624 11.96 -13.16 -17.95
C ILE A 624 10.46 -13.33 -17.71
N ILE A 625 10.11 -14.41 -17.02
CA ILE A 625 8.72 -14.76 -16.73
C ILE A 625 8.59 -14.94 -15.22
N ASN A 626 7.61 -14.27 -14.62
CA ASN A 626 7.18 -14.56 -13.26
C ASN A 626 5.85 -15.31 -13.31
N GLN A 627 5.82 -16.54 -12.79
CA GLN A 627 4.62 -17.35 -12.69
C GLN A 627 4.62 -18.09 -11.35
N ASN A 628 3.54 -17.94 -10.58
CA ASN A 628 3.29 -18.69 -9.34
C ASN A 628 4.41 -18.57 -8.29
N GLY A 629 5.06 -17.40 -8.21
CA GLY A 629 6.14 -17.13 -7.24
C GLY A 629 7.52 -17.61 -7.67
N TYR A 630 7.68 -18.11 -8.90
CA TYR A 630 8.96 -18.46 -9.50
C TYR A 630 9.31 -17.50 -10.63
N VAL A 631 10.56 -17.04 -10.64
CA VAL A 631 11.12 -16.26 -11.75
C VAL A 631 11.92 -17.22 -12.62
N ASP A 632 11.46 -17.41 -13.85
CA ASP A 632 12.18 -18.16 -14.88
C ASP A 632 12.85 -17.19 -15.86
N THR A 633 14.12 -17.45 -16.18
CA THR A 633 14.91 -16.65 -17.11
C THR A 633 15.47 -17.53 -18.19
N ALA A 634 15.11 -17.26 -19.44
CA ALA A 634 15.57 -18.01 -20.60
C ALA A 634 16.35 -17.11 -21.56
N PHE A 635 17.49 -17.62 -22.04
CA PHE A 635 18.29 -17.01 -23.10
C PHE A 635 18.22 -17.91 -24.34
N THR A 636 17.88 -17.33 -25.48
CA THR A 636 17.97 -18.00 -26.78
C THR A 636 19.11 -17.36 -27.55
N THR A 637 20.22 -18.08 -27.71
CA THR A 637 21.43 -17.58 -28.38
C THR A 637 22.31 -18.74 -28.83
N ASP A 638 23.10 -18.53 -29.88
CA ASP A 638 24.11 -19.49 -30.34
C ASP A 638 25.30 -19.57 -29.37
N ALA A 639 25.63 -18.46 -28.69
CA ALA A 639 26.65 -18.40 -27.67
C ALA A 639 26.25 -17.46 -26.51
N PHE A 640 26.50 -17.89 -25.27
CA PHE A 640 26.33 -17.08 -24.07
C PHE A 640 27.64 -17.01 -23.31
N SER A 641 28.13 -15.81 -23.00
CA SER A 641 29.39 -15.64 -22.27
C SER A 641 29.33 -14.52 -21.24
N ILE A 642 29.92 -14.76 -20.06
CA ILE A 642 30.05 -13.79 -18.98
C ILE A 642 31.52 -13.38 -18.90
N TRP A 643 31.81 -12.09 -19.04
CA TRP A 643 33.17 -11.54 -19.06
C TRP A 643 33.48 -10.74 -17.80
N THR A 644 34.74 -10.75 -17.39
CA THR A 644 35.23 -9.78 -16.41
C THR A 644 35.48 -8.42 -17.08
N PRO A 645 35.40 -7.29 -16.34
CA PRO A 645 35.54 -5.94 -16.91
C PRO A 645 36.88 -5.67 -17.63
N ASP A 646 37.91 -6.46 -17.34
CA ASP A 646 39.25 -6.39 -17.94
C ASP A 646 39.38 -7.13 -19.28
N GLY A 647 38.33 -7.84 -19.72
CA GLY A 647 38.11 -8.25 -21.12
C GLY A 647 39.02 -9.34 -21.68
N LYS A 648 39.85 -10.00 -20.85
CA LYS A 648 40.87 -10.94 -21.36
C LYS A 648 40.35 -12.36 -21.59
N VAL A 649 39.46 -12.87 -20.74
CA VAL A 649 38.92 -14.24 -20.83
C VAL A 649 37.50 -14.26 -20.22
N PRO A 650 36.51 -14.96 -20.83
CA PRO A 650 35.20 -15.12 -20.21
C PRO A 650 35.29 -16.02 -18.96
N LEU A 651 34.57 -15.71 -17.90
CA LEU A 651 34.43 -16.56 -16.71
C LEU A 651 33.68 -17.86 -17.05
N LEU A 652 32.63 -17.73 -17.86
CA LEU A 652 31.71 -18.78 -18.25
C LEU A 652 31.31 -18.57 -19.71
N THR A 653 31.34 -19.65 -20.50
CA THR A 653 30.86 -19.66 -21.89
C THR A 653 30.04 -20.91 -22.16
N LEU A 654 28.86 -20.75 -22.76
CA LEU A 654 28.15 -21.79 -23.50
C LEU A 654 28.32 -21.48 -24.99
N ASP A 655 28.89 -22.43 -25.75
CA ASP A 655 29.16 -22.28 -27.19
C ASP A 655 28.37 -23.27 -28.05
N GLY A 656 27.17 -23.64 -27.58
CA GLY A 656 26.28 -24.60 -28.25
C GLY A 656 26.69 -26.07 -28.12
N THR A 657 27.90 -26.37 -27.64
CA THR A 657 28.39 -27.76 -27.50
C THR A 657 28.75 -28.14 -26.06
N ALA A 658 29.32 -27.21 -25.28
CA ALA A 658 29.66 -27.48 -23.89
C ALA A 658 29.60 -26.20 -23.04
N LEU A 659 29.29 -26.39 -21.75
CA LEU A 659 29.54 -25.37 -20.73
C LEU A 659 31.03 -25.36 -20.39
N ARG A 660 31.72 -24.24 -20.64
CA ARG A 660 33.12 -24.03 -20.26
C ARG A 660 33.20 -23.01 -19.13
N VAL A 661 33.85 -23.40 -18.04
CA VAL A 661 34.10 -22.54 -16.87
C VAL A 661 35.60 -22.52 -16.61
N ASN A 662 36.21 -21.33 -16.62
CA ASN A 662 37.66 -21.20 -16.49
C ASN A 662 38.13 -21.27 -15.04
N ASN A 663 37.33 -20.78 -14.09
CA ASN A 663 37.59 -20.90 -12.66
C ASN A 663 36.26 -20.95 -11.89
N ALA A 664 36.11 -21.91 -10.97
CA ALA A 664 34.90 -22.09 -10.18
C ALA A 664 35.24 -22.45 -8.72
N ILE A 665 34.56 -21.79 -7.77
CA ILE A 665 34.56 -22.15 -6.35
C ILE A 665 33.15 -22.64 -6.02
N MET A 666 33.00 -23.90 -5.63
CA MET A 666 31.70 -24.54 -5.40
C MET A 666 31.64 -25.13 -3.99
N ASN A 667 30.60 -24.78 -3.22
CA ASN A 667 30.35 -25.39 -1.90
C ASN A 667 29.89 -26.85 -2.01
N ASN A 668 29.07 -27.16 -3.02
CA ASN A 668 28.59 -28.50 -3.32
C ASN A 668 28.44 -28.67 -4.84
N ALA A 669 28.86 -29.82 -5.36
CA ALA A 669 28.69 -30.19 -6.76
C ALA A 669 28.25 -31.65 -6.86
N VAL A 670 27.23 -31.93 -7.67
CA VAL A 670 26.76 -33.28 -7.99
C VAL A 670 27.03 -33.49 -9.48
N ILE A 671 27.85 -34.47 -9.81
CA ILE A 671 28.28 -34.73 -11.20
C ILE A 671 28.08 -36.23 -11.48
N ASP A 672 27.26 -36.54 -12.47
CA ASP A 672 26.98 -37.91 -12.93
C ASP A 672 28.07 -38.40 -13.89
N GLY A 673 29.30 -38.48 -13.37
CA GLY A 673 30.52 -38.84 -14.11
C GLY A 673 31.41 -37.64 -14.42
N ALA A 674 32.67 -37.70 -13.97
CA ALA A 674 33.66 -36.67 -14.21
C ALA A 674 34.95 -37.28 -14.77
N GLN A 675 35.43 -36.74 -15.89
CA GLN A 675 36.79 -36.99 -16.35
C GLN A 675 37.70 -35.86 -15.83
N ILE A 676 38.61 -36.20 -14.91
CA ILE A 676 39.50 -35.22 -14.27
C ILE A 676 40.95 -35.57 -14.63
N ASN A 677 41.59 -34.69 -15.40
CA ASN A 677 42.99 -34.89 -15.81
C ASN A 677 43.97 -34.74 -14.62
N ASN A 678 43.72 -33.78 -13.72
CA ASN A 678 44.52 -33.53 -12.52
C ASN A 678 43.62 -33.05 -11.37
N ALA A 679 43.80 -33.60 -10.17
CA ALA A 679 43.08 -33.19 -8.96
C ALA A 679 44.03 -33.05 -7.77
N SER A 680 43.85 -32.00 -6.96
CA SER A 680 44.43 -31.88 -5.61
C SER A 680 43.28 -31.86 -4.60
N ILE A 681 43.25 -32.84 -3.69
CA ILE A 681 42.13 -33.06 -2.77
C ILE A 681 42.65 -33.12 -1.34
N ASN A 682 42.24 -32.16 -0.49
CA ASN A 682 42.60 -32.15 0.93
C ASN A 682 41.93 -33.29 1.72
N THR A 683 40.70 -33.65 1.36
CA THR A 683 39.96 -34.76 1.99
C THR A 683 39.03 -35.41 0.98
N LEU A 684 39.24 -36.70 0.74
CA LEU A 684 38.37 -37.52 -0.12
C LEU A 684 37.52 -38.44 0.76
N LYS A 685 36.20 -38.37 0.63
CA LYS A 685 35.25 -39.30 1.26
C LYS A 685 34.52 -40.06 0.18
N VAL A 686 34.86 -41.34 0.01
CA VAL A 686 34.18 -42.25 -0.92
C VAL A 686 33.15 -43.05 -0.14
N ALA A 687 31.87 -42.86 -0.43
CA ALA A 687 30.83 -43.73 0.11
C ALA A 687 31.04 -45.16 -0.45
N GLY A 688 31.11 -46.17 0.42
CA GLY A 688 31.27 -47.58 0.02
C GLY A 688 32.71 -48.04 -0.25
N GLY A 689 33.71 -47.17 -0.13
CA GLY A 689 35.13 -47.55 -0.15
C GLY A 689 35.63 -48.14 -1.47
N ALA A 690 35.03 -47.77 -2.60
CA ALA A 690 35.27 -48.36 -3.92
C ALA A 690 36.62 -47.99 -4.58
N ILE A 691 37.69 -47.78 -3.78
CA ILE A 691 39.05 -47.76 -4.33
C ILE A 691 39.63 -49.17 -4.17
N SER A 692 39.27 -50.07 -5.08
CA SER A 692 39.95 -51.35 -5.24
C SER A 692 41.20 -51.13 -6.10
N ALA A 693 42.25 -50.55 -5.53
CA ALA A 693 43.56 -50.61 -6.16
C ALA A 693 44.18 -51.96 -5.82
N ASN A 694 44.39 -52.83 -6.82
CA ASN A 694 45.20 -54.03 -6.67
C ASN A 694 46.62 -53.59 -6.27
N GLN A 695 47.12 -54.13 -5.16
CA GLN A 695 48.47 -53.84 -4.69
C GLN A 695 49.42 -54.85 -5.32
N GLY A 696 50.47 -54.37 -6.00
CA GLY A 696 51.44 -55.24 -6.67
C GLY A 696 52.84 -55.11 -6.10
N ALA A 697 53.66 -56.14 -6.29
CA ALA A 697 55.09 -56.12 -5.98
C ALA A 697 55.88 -56.95 -7.00
N ASP A 698 56.99 -56.42 -7.49
CA ASP A 698 57.89 -57.14 -8.38
C ASP A 698 59.07 -57.72 -7.60
N GLY A 699 59.48 -58.94 -7.96
CA GLY A 699 60.69 -59.57 -7.44
C GLY A 699 61.90 -59.27 -8.32
N VAL A 700 63.09 -59.51 -7.78
CA VAL A 700 64.34 -59.43 -8.54
C VAL A 700 64.73 -60.83 -9.00
N ASP A 701 65.29 -60.93 -10.20
CA ASP A 701 65.91 -62.16 -10.72
C ASP A 701 66.77 -62.85 -9.64
N THR A 702 66.37 -64.04 -9.24
CA THR A 702 66.94 -64.73 -8.08
C THR A 702 67.61 -66.03 -8.50
N PHE A 703 68.90 -66.15 -8.21
CA PHE A 703 69.65 -67.38 -8.40
C PHE A 703 69.46 -68.34 -7.22
N VAL A 704 69.29 -69.62 -7.53
CA VAL A 704 69.19 -70.71 -6.57
C VAL A 704 70.25 -71.74 -6.90
N ALA A 705 71.10 -72.09 -5.93
CA ALA A 705 72.06 -73.17 -6.11
C ALA A 705 71.36 -74.54 -6.12
N ALA A 706 72.00 -75.55 -6.72
CA ALA A 706 71.54 -76.93 -6.64
C ALA A 706 71.44 -77.40 -5.17
N ASN A 707 70.33 -78.01 -4.77
CA ASN A 707 70.00 -78.35 -3.37
C ASN A 707 69.94 -77.15 -2.41
N GLY A 708 69.93 -75.92 -2.94
CA GLY A 708 69.81 -74.69 -2.17
C GLY A 708 68.36 -74.18 -2.12
N SER A 709 68.16 -73.16 -1.29
CA SER A 709 66.92 -72.39 -1.23
C SER A 709 67.21 -70.91 -1.31
N ALA A 710 66.33 -70.14 -1.95
CA ALA A 710 66.42 -68.68 -2.01
C ALA A 710 65.02 -68.05 -1.93
N ASP A 711 64.93 -66.86 -1.33
CA ASP A 711 63.72 -66.04 -1.34
C ASP A 711 63.77 -65.13 -2.55
N PHE A 712 62.75 -65.19 -3.40
CA PHE A 712 62.71 -64.42 -4.65
C PHE A 712 61.67 -63.30 -4.65
N LEU A 713 60.80 -63.27 -3.63
CA LEU A 713 59.88 -62.18 -3.37
C LEU A 713 59.73 -62.00 -1.86
N THR A 714 59.77 -60.76 -1.38
CA THR A 714 59.40 -60.42 0.00
C THR A 714 58.80 -59.02 0.03
N THR A 715 57.61 -58.88 0.58
CA THR A 715 56.91 -57.58 0.64
C THR A 715 56.88 -57.00 2.06
N GLY A 716 56.61 -55.69 2.15
CA GLY A 716 56.08 -55.09 3.38
C GLY A 716 54.64 -55.54 3.66
N PHE A 717 54.05 -55.05 4.76
CA PHE A 717 52.62 -55.22 5.03
C PHE A 717 51.80 -54.46 3.99
N MET A 718 50.91 -55.19 3.33
CA MET A 718 49.94 -54.69 2.36
C MET A 718 48.54 -54.80 2.95
N THR A 719 47.68 -53.83 2.64
CA THR A 719 46.33 -53.78 3.19
C THR A 719 45.39 -54.72 2.43
N ILE A 720 44.63 -55.54 3.15
CA ILE A 720 43.60 -56.41 2.54
C ILE A 720 42.27 -55.67 2.59
N GLY A 721 41.66 -55.42 1.43
CA GLY A 721 40.34 -54.78 1.33
C GLY A 721 40.30 -53.41 2.02
N ASP A 722 39.41 -53.26 3.00
CA ASP A 722 39.17 -52.01 3.74
C ASP A 722 40.00 -51.87 5.03
N ALA A 723 40.99 -52.75 5.24
CA ALA A 723 41.81 -52.83 6.45
C ALA A 723 41.07 -53.26 7.74
N VAL A 724 39.79 -53.70 7.67
CA VAL A 724 39.04 -54.13 8.86
C VAL A 724 38.67 -55.61 8.80
N TRP A 725 37.97 -56.05 7.74
CA TRP A 725 37.55 -57.46 7.58
C TRP A 725 37.66 -57.91 6.12
N GLY A 726 38.77 -57.58 5.46
CA GLY A 726 39.01 -57.91 4.07
C GLY A 726 39.25 -59.40 3.82
N SER A 727 38.76 -59.90 2.69
CA SER A 727 39.25 -61.11 2.05
C SER A 727 39.98 -60.74 0.76
N GLY A 728 40.96 -61.53 0.36
CA GLY A 728 41.66 -61.30 -0.90
C GLY A 728 42.36 -62.56 -1.39
N ARG A 729 42.98 -62.44 -2.55
CA ARG A 729 43.82 -63.47 -3.15
C ARG A 729 45.17 -62.86 -3.48
N VAL A 730 46.22 -63.52 -3.02
CA VAL A 730 47.59 -63.24 -3.47
C VAL A 730 47.88 -64.18 -4.62
N ASP A 731 48.27 -63.62 -5.76
CA ASP A 731 48.72 -64.33 -6.95
C ASP A 731 50.17 -63.93 -7.24
N VAL A 732 51.08 -64.90 -7.33
CA VAL A 732 52.48 -64.67 -7.68
C VAL A 732 52.80 -65.44 -8.94
N ASP A 733 53.14 -64.72 -9.99
CA ASP A 733 53.59 -65.23 -11.28
C ASP A 733 55.11 -65.08 -11.41
N PHE A 734 55.75 -66.07 -12.01
CA PHE A 734 57.19 -66.10 -12.22
C PHE A 734 57.57 -67.06 -13.35
N THR A 735 58.79 -66.91 -13.86
CA THR A 735 59.42 -67.82 -14.83
C THR A 735 60.58 -68.54 -14.17
N ILE A 736 60.66 -69.86 -14.32
CA ILE A 736 61.81 -70.65 -13.87
C ILE A 736 62.71 -70.96 -15.07
N ASP A 737 63.97 -70.55 -14.98
CA ASP A 737 65.04 -70.81 -15.93
C ASP A 737 65.99 -71.86 -15.33
N ALA A 738 66.15 -73.01 -15.98
CA ALA A 738 67.11 -74.04 -15.57
C ALA A 738 68.15 -74.30 -16.68
N THR A 739 69.41 -74.55 -16.29
CA THR A 739 70.51 -74.87 -17.23
C THR A 739 70.43 -76.32 -17.74
N SER A 740 70.90 -76.52 -18.97
CA SER A 740 70.70 -77.73 -19.80
C SER A 740 71.34 -79.01 -19.23
N ALA A 741 70.58 -80.11 -19.27
CA ALA A 741 71.00 -81.49 -19.61
C ALA A 741 70.07 -82.59 -19.04
N TYR A 742 69.20 -82.31 -18.06
CA TYR A 742 68.33 -83.31 -17.42
C TYR A 742 67.09 -82.65 -16.79
N ASP A 743 66.04 -83.44 -16.54
CA ASP A 743 64.84 -83.00 -15.81
C ASP A 743 65.26 -82.33 -14.48
N ALA A 744 65.00 -81.04 -14.33
CA ALA A 744 65.22 -80.33 -13.06
C ALA A 744 63.91 -80.27 -12.29
N SER A 745 63.97 -80.11 -10.98
CA SER A 745 62.76 -79.84 -10.20
C SER A 745 63.03 -78.87 -9.06
N CYS A 746 62.00 -78.12 -8.70
CA CYS A 746 62.02 -77.27 -7.53
C CYS A 746 60.66 -77.27 -6.85
N LYS A 747 60.66 -76.82 -5.60
CA LYS A 747 59.44 -76.46 -4.87
C LYS A 747 59.38 -74.96 -4.74
N ILE A 748 58.21 -74.41 -5.03
CA ILE A 748 57.88 -73.02 -4.76
C ILE A 748 56.95 -73.01 -3.56
N GLN A 749 57.32 -72.21 -2.57
CA GLN A 749 56.59 -72.02 -1.33
C GLN A 749 56.13 -70.57 -1.23
N LEU A 750 54.84 -70.39 -0.93
CA LEU A 750 54.22 -69.11 -0.62
C LEU A 750 54.00 -69.05 0.89
N TRP A 751 54.65 -68.09 1.53
CA TRP A 751 54.56 -67.80 2.95
C TRP A 751 53.81 -66.50 3.17
N LEU A 752 52.90 -66.49 4.14
CA LEU A 752 52.06 -65.34 4.47
C LEU A 752 52.26 -64.96 5.93
N ASP A 753 52.19 -63.68 6.24
CA ASP A 753 52.23 -63.18 7.61
C ASP A 753 51.20 -62.07 7.83
N TYR A 754 50.36 -62.27 8.84
CA TYR A 754 49.28 -61.38 9.25
C TYR A 754 49.59 -60.56 10.51
N GLY A 755 50.85 -60.56 10.98
CA GLY A 755 51.33 -59.84 12.16
C GLY A 755 52.07 -60.70 13.20
N SER A 756 52.11 -62.02 13.04
CA SER A 756 52.66 -62.98 14.02
C SER A 756 53.87 -63.78 13.51
N GLY A 757 54.38 -63.46 12.33
CA GLY A 757 55.44 -64.21 11.65
C GLY A 757 54.94 -65.00 10.45
N PHE A 758 55.87 -65.39 9.56
CA PHE A 758 55.55 -66.11 8.34
C PHE A 758 55.09 -67.54 8.61
N VAL A 759 53.95 -67.91 8.01
CA VAL A 759 53.41 -69.27 7.97
C VAL A 759 53.31 -69.75 6.53
N LEU A 760 53.64 -71.03 6.28
CA LEU A 760 53.56 -71.61 4.95
C LEU A 760 52.09 -71.75 4.55
N ALA A 761 51.68 -71.03 3.50
CA ALA A 761 50.31 -71.04 3.01
C ALA A 761 50.10 -72.03 1.87
N LYS A 762 51.07 -72.12 0.95
CA LYS A 762 50.99 -73.02 -0.19
C LYS A 762 52.38 -73.51 -0.60
N GLU A 763 52.46 -74.75 -1.06
CA GLU A 763 53.64 -75.31 -1.72
C GLU A 763 53.22 -75.96 -3.04
N LYS A 764 54.01 -75.77 -4.09
CA LYS A 764 53.79 -76.39 -5.41
C LYS A 764 55.13 -76.89 -5.95
N THR A 765 55.14 -78.14 -6.41
CA THR A 765 56.31 -78.76 -7.05
C THR A 765 56.27 -78.51 -8.54
N PHE A 766 57.37 -78.04 -9.11
CA PHE A 766 57.55 -77.84 -10.54
C PHE A 766 58.63 -78.79 -11.06
N GLY A 767 58.31 -79.52 -12.13
CA GLY A 767 59.28 -80.26 -12.93
C GLY A 767 59.58 -79.48 -14.20
N ILE A 768 60.85 -79.39 -14.57
CA ILE A 768 61.32 -78.71 -15.77
C ILE A 768 61.96 -79.76 -16.65
N THR A 769 61.21 -80.23 -17.65
CA THR A 769 61.68 -81.20 -18.65
C THR A 769 62.28 -80.44 -19.83
N THR A 770 63.40 -80.92 -20.37
CA THR A 770 64.00 -80.38 -21.60
C THR A 770 64.13 -81.50 -22.63
N ASP A 771 63.29 -81.48 -23.66
CA ASP A 771 63.15 -82.65 -24.54
C ASP A 771 64.30 -82.79 -25.56
N ASN A 772 65.14 -81.76 -25.76
CA ASN A 772 66.08 -81.72 -26.89
C ASN A 772 67.55 -81.38 -26.55
N GLY A 773 67.98 -81.52 -25.29
CA GLY A 773 69.40 -81.58 -24.93
C GLY A 773 70.29 -80.38 -25.27
N ASN A 774 69.76 -79.28 -25.83
CA ASN A 774 70.59 -78.16 -26.29
C ASN A 774 69.94 -76.76 -26.23
N THR A 775 68.88 -76.56 -25.45
CA THR A 775 68.25 -75.24 -25.31
C THR A 775 67.86 -74.96 -23.87
N TYR A 776 68.07 -73.72 -23.41
CA TYR A 776 67.51 -73.19 -22.16
C TYR A 776 66.03 -73.51 -22.06
N SER A 777 65.58 -74.11 -20.94
CA SER A 777 64.15 -74.28 -20.67
C SER A 777 63.66 -73.19 -19.75
N ARG A 778 62.61 -72.51 -20.21
CA ARG A 778 61.85 -71.51 -19.44
C ARG A 778 60.46 -72.07 -19.21
N THR A 779 60.07 -72.21 -17.95
CA THR A 779 58.73 -72.67 -17.58
C THR A 779 58.07 -71.61 -16.73
N GLY A 780 56.93 -71.10 -17.19
CA GLY A 780 56.08 -70.22 -16.39
C GLY A 780 55.45 -70.96 -15.22
N GLY A 781 55.34 -70.30 -14.08
CA GLY A 781 54.74 -70.84 -12.88
C GLY A 781 53.96 -69.79 -12.11
N ASP A 782 52.89 -70.24 -11.48
CA ASP A 782 52.03 -69.46 -10.61
C ASP A 782 51.92 -70.15 -9.23
N ILE A 783 51.84 -69.34 -8.17
CA ILE A 783 51.42 -69.81 -6.85
C ILE A 783 50.48 -68.78 -6.21
N SER A 784 49.40 -69.27 -5.61
CA SER A 784 48.36 -68.41 -5.06
C SER A 784 47.79 -68.91 -3.74
N ALA A 785 47.28 -67.97 -2.94
CA ALA A 785 46.58 -68.26 -1.69
C ALA A 785 45.53 -67.20 -1.36
N ILE A 786 44.48 -67.63 -0.65
CA ILE A 786 43.48 -66.73 -0.08
C ILE A 786 44.04 -66.10 1.19
N VAL A 787 43.84 -64.79 1.35
CA VAL A 787 44.22 -64.01 2.53
C VAL A 787 42.99 -63.42 3.20
N THR A 788 43.02 -63.32 4.52
CA THR A 788 41.96 -62.70 5.32
C THR A 788 42.57 -61.85 6.42
N GLY A 789 41.90 -60.75 6.78
CA GLY A 789 42.33 -59.86 7.86
C GLY A 789 42.47 -58.42 7.38
N SER A 790 43.21 -57.61 8.13
CA SER A 790 43.45 -56.19 7.81
C SER A 790 44.64 -56.00 6.89
N GLN A 791 45.73 -56.76 7.11
CA GLN A 791 46.98 -56.65 6.37
C GLN A 791 47.65 -58.01 6.20
N VAL A 792 48.49 -58.15 5.17
CA VAL A 792 49.34 -59.31 4.92
C VAL A 792 50.68 -58.87 4.35
N ARG A 793 51.77 -59.54 4.73
CA ARG A 793 53.02 -59.51 3.98
C ARG A 793 53.32 -60.89 3.41
N VAL A 794 53.95 -60.93 2.24
CA VAL A 794 54.13 -62.13 1.44
C VAL A 794 55.62 -62.41 1.25
N LEU A 795 56.00 -63.68 1.31
CA LEU A 795 57.33 -64.18 0.97
C LEU A 795 57.20 -65.40 0.06
N CYS A 796 57.90 -65.39 -1.07
CA CYS A 796 58.01 -66.57 -1.93
C CYS A 796 59.43 -67.11 -1.92
N ARG A 797 59.52 -68.42 -1.67
CA ARG A 797 60.77 -69.18 -1.59
C ARG A 797 60.80 -70.25 -2.65
N VAL A 798 61.94 -70.40 -3.29
CA VAL A 798 62.25 -71.52 -4.17
C VAL A 798 63.25 -72.44 -3.47
N ILE A 799 63.04 -73.75 -3.60
CA ILE A 799 63.93 -74.80 -3.12
C ILE A 799 64.27 -75.69 -4.31
N SER A 800 65.53 -75.75 -4.70
CA SER A 800 66.00 -76.67 -5.72
C SER A 800 66.24 -78.06 -5.10
N GLY A 801 65.86 -79.12 -5.80
CA GLY A 801 66.02 -80.48 -5.29
C GLY A 801 65.54 -81.55 -6.27
N THR A 802 65.42 -82.78 -5.77
CA THR A 802 64.90 -83.93 -6.50
C THR A 802 63.49 -84.27 -6.02
N PHE A 803 62.48 -83.62 -6.61
CA PHE A 803 61.09 -83.67 -6.18
C PHE A 803 60.16 -84.37 -7.19
N THR A 804 60.61 -84.60 -8.42
CA THR A 804 59.88 -85.39 -9.42
C THR A 804 60.68 -86.64 -9.84
N PRO A 805 60.03 -87.73 -10.29
CA PRO A 805 60.73 -88.91 -10.78
C PRO A 805 61.68 -88.54 -11.93
N ARG A 806 62.93 -89.02 -11.88
CA ARG A 806 64.02 -88.73 -12.85
C ARG A 806 64.62 -87.33 -12.78
N SER A 807 64.18 -86.48 -11.85
CA SER A 807 64.80 -85.16 -11.68
C SER A 807 66.14 -85.19 -10.93
N VAL A 808 67.01 -84.23 -11.23
CA VAL A 808 68.25 -83.94 -10.48
C VAL A 808 68.21 -82.52 -9.93
N ALA A 809 68.77 -82.30 -8.74
CA ALA A 809 68.90 -80.97 -8.17
C ALA A 809 69.90 -80.13 -8.99
N ARG A 810 69.49 -78.92 -9.41
CA ARG A 810 70.28 -78.04 -10.29
C ARG A 810 70.14 -76.59 -9.89
N SER A 811 71.12 -75.79 -10.30
CA SER A 811 70.99 -74.35 -10.17
C SER A 811 69.90 -73.81 -11.10
N GLN A 812 69.10 -72.87 -10.61
CA GLN A 812 67.98 -72.28 -11.34
C GLN A 812 67.97 -70.76 -11.14
N TYR A 813 67.36 -70.04 -12.07
CA TYR A 813 66.99 -68.64 -11.90
C TYR A 813 65.47 -68.51 -11.87
N ILE A 814 64.96 -67.71 -10.95
CA ILE A 814 63.56 -67.26 -10.97
C ILE A 814 63.54 -65.84 -11.50
N ARG A 815 62.70 -65.58 -12.51
CA ARG A 815 62.63 -64.32 -13.27
C ARG A 815 61.19 -63.89 -13.51
N ASP A 816 61.01 -62.69 -14.05
CA ASP A 816 59.70 -62.13 -14.41
C ASP A 816 58.70 -62.23 -13.24
N ILE A 817 59.20 -61.93 -12.03
CA ILE A 817 58.45 -62.13 -10.80
C ILE A 817 57.51 -60.96 -10.60
N SER A 818 56.22 -61.22 -10.64
CA SER A 818 55.17 -60.25 -10.31
C SER A 818 54.20 -60.84 -9.32
N MET A 819 53.82 -60.06 -8.32
CA MET A 819 52.75 -60.41 -7.39
C MET A 819 51.63 -59.39 -7.46
N GLU A 820 50.41 -59.88 -7.37
CA GLU A 820 49.20 -59.09 -7.22
C GLU A 820 48.40 -59.54 -5.98
N LEU A 821 48.03 -58.58 -5.14
CA LEU A 821 47.02 -58.75 -4.09
C LEU A 821 45.68 -58.20 -4.60
N ILE A 822 44.78 -59.13 -4.92
CA ILE A 822 43.43 -58.84 -5.38
C ILE A 822 42.50 -58.84 -4.18
N GLY A 823 42.00 -57.65 -3.80
CA GLY A 823 41.05 -57.50 -2.71
C GLY A 823 39.62 -57.87 -3.15
N MET A 824 39.02 -58.88 -2.52
CA MET A 824 37.60 -59.18 -2.66
C MET A 824 36.85 -58.64 -1.44
N LYS A 825 35.99 -57.65 -1.65
CA LYS A 825 35.02 -57.27 -0.62
C LYS A 825 34.06 -58.45 -0.39
N ARG A 826 33.83 -58.78 0.88
CA ARG A 826 32.84 -59.78 1.25
C ARG A 826 31.43 -59.28 0.98
#